data_AF-A0A9Q0LAM9-F1
#
_entry.id   AF-A0A9Q0LAM9-F1
#
_cell.length_a   1.000
_cell.length_b   1.000
_cell.length_c   1.000
_cell.angle_alpha   90.00
_cell.angle_beta   90.00
_cell.angle_gamma   90.00
#
_symmetry.space_group_name_H-M   'P 1'
#
loop_
_entity.id
_entity.type
_entity.pdbx_description
1 polymer ?
#
loop_
_entity_poly.entity_id
_entity_poly.type
_entity_poly.pdbx_seq_one_letter_code
_entity_poly.pdbx_strand_id
1 'polypeptide(L)'
;MQNKLQENEKEQQMKFVVLRNQVERIKNKEKALKRQLESSETQIKQLNEVMAEKERILQQEQQMREAYSNSNRELKEKLLTIQEETESKISSLTLNYEQKITQNMNEINELKNEKNLAIEEKEQQHKIEMEDFKFKMRTQSQQLIETQEKILFLETQLTREQNENEEITKKLTEKMEEEKEKDQQKLEQALEIFEETKKSLIKEQKLREKLESEQKQLQEKLEMMSAEIYSEKQERETMEEEKTKLSSITTSLSAENVTLKKKLEHIIALDHAFSPREISNTSFEHEIDLLEMSMIRYINHTFKYDRHLVHILPIGTKTPSLAGAILDGVLLCKLINHAVPGTLDERALTIISPTEEQIVENHTLCLNSAQSIGCDVFAITVDDLVSGVDNVVIALAWEITIAGLLSTISLEKHPEILCLFSENEKMQSIKDMPPEKLLMRWVNYHLKQANSSRVIKNFAEDLRDSECLLILLNQLSPKRCPLDEYSEDMDYESRAELVVSNAAKLNCPFFVSVSNIVSADYSELNIAFLAKLFHTRSGLKVSSEDINLRILDYTALGTREERAFRIWINTFGFEPRVTALYKDLRNGIVVLKILDKIKPGFVDWKHVNTDFSNIYQEIENCNYAIEVGKKLGLRLVNISGTDIFNGSQTLLLGFLWQTMEFHLKNILSELKVIKSGKITDTEMVEWANAQIKSAGKSSQVSSLKDPSIKSGLFFVDLVFAIKSSFVNYDFVQLGDSSQEYMNNALYAITLCRKLGANIFVIPEDIVEVKPKMLLTIIGELMRIHKQLN
;
A
#
# COMPACT_ATOMS: atom_id res chain seq x y z
N MET A 1 116.71 53.84 66.49
CA MET A 1 116.28 52.59 67.14
C MET A 1 114.76 52.52 67.27
N GLN A 2 114.10 53.51 67.88
CA GLN A 2 112.65 53.55 68.13
C GLN A 2 111.73 53.21 66.93
N ASN A 3 112.01 53.68 65.71
CA ASN A 3 111.18 53.39 64.53
C ASN A 3 111.01 51.87 64.29
N LYS A 4 112.06 51.07 64.51
CA LYS A 4 112.01 49.60 64.38
C LYS A 4 111.17 48.91 65.47
N LEU A 5 110.93 49.55 66.62
CA LEU A 5 109.95 49.05 67.59
C LEU A 5 108.52 49.31 67.08
N GLN A 6 108.22 50.54 66.64
CA GLN A 6 106.87 50.92 66.20
C GLN A 6 106.40 50.16 64.94
N GLU A 7 107.31 49.79 64.04
CA GLU A 7 106.98 48.90 62.92
C GLU A 7 106.63 47.49 63.41
N ASN A 8 107.42 46.92 64.32
CA ASN A 8 107.23 45.57 64.85
C ASN A 8 105.95 45.46 65.70
N GLU A 9 105.63 46.46 66.53
CA GLU A 9 104.36 46.53 67.27
C GLU A 9 103.15 46.59 66.34
N LYS A 10 103.21 47.41 65.27
CA LYS A 10 102.14 47.45 64.25
C LYS A 10 102.00 46.14 63.51
N GLU A 11 103.10 45.49 63.14
CA GLU A 11 103.07 44.18 62.46
C GLU A 11 102.47 43.09 63.35
N GLN A 12 102.78 43.09 64.66
CA GLN A 12 102.18 42.18 65.64
C GLN A 12 100.68 42.45 65.84
N GLN A 13 100.25 43.70 65.96
CA GLN A 13 98.82 44.05 66.04
C GLN A 13 98.08 43.62 64.77
N MET A 14 98.65 43.84 63.58
CA MET A 14 98.07 43.41 62.30
C MET A 14 97.90 41.88 62.25
N LYS A 15 98.92 41.12 62.65
CA LYS A 15 98.85 39.65 62.77
C LYS A 15 97.78 39.19 63.75
N PHE A 16 97.63 39.87 64.89
CA PHE A 16 96.62 39.54 65.90
C PHE A 16 95.18 39.78 65.39
N VAL A 17 94.94 40.85 64.64
CA VAL A 17 93.65 41.12 63.99
C VAL A 17 93.33 40.08 62.91
N VAL A 18 94.32 39.69 62.08
CA VAL A 18 94.15 38.63 61.08
C VAL A 18 93.80 37.29 61.73
N LEU A 19 94.52 36.90 62.80
CA LEU A 19 94.24 35.69 63.57
C LEU A 19 92.83 35.70 64.18
N ARG A 20 92.42 36.81 64.80
CA ARG A 20 91.07 36.97 65.35
C ARG A 20 89.99 36.77 64.29
N ASN A 21 90.15 37.41 63.13
CA ASN A 21 89.23 37.31 62.00
C ASN A 21 89.20 35.89 61.40
N GLN A 22 90.32 35.16 61.42
CA GLN A 22 90.36 33.74 61.01
C GLN A 22 89.61 32.84 62.00
N VAL A 23 89.85 32.98 63.31
CA VAL A 23 89.13 32.22 64.36
C VAL A 23 87.63 32.46 64.30
N GLU A 24 87.20 33.70 64.06
CA GLU A 24 85.79 34.06 63.97
C GLU A 24 85.12 33.49 62.69
N ARG A 25 85.83 33.49 61.55
CA ARG A 25 85.41 32.78 60.34
C ARG A 25 85.29 31.26 60.55
N ILE A 26 86.20 30.66 61.31
CA ILE A 26 86.17 29.21 61.63
C ILE A 26 84.95 28.90 62.51
N LYS A 27 84.72 29.64 63.60
CA LYS A 27 83.54 29.46 64.47
C LYS A 27 82.22 29.60 63.72
N ASN A 28 82.13 30.56 62.79
CA ASN A 28 80.94 30.74 61.97
C ASN A 28 80.73 29.60 60.96
N LYS A 29 81.80 29.03 60.37
CA LYS A 29 81.71 27.81 59.56
C LYS A 29 81.31 26.58 60.38
N GLU A 30 81.88 26.39 61.56
CA GLU A 30 81.54 25.28 62.48
C GLU A 30 80.05 25.31 62.86
N LYS A 31 79.54 26.51 63.21
CA LYS A 31 78.13 26.72 63.55
C LYS A 31 77.17 26.54 62.36
N ALA A 32 77.62 26.80 61.13
CA ALA A 32 76.87 26.49 59.92
C ALA A 32 76.83 24.97 59.65
N LEU A 33 77.97 24.29 59.74
CA LEU A 33 78.07 22.84 59.54
C LEU A 33 77.25 22.04 60.57
N LYS A 34 77.25 22.45 61.85
CA LYS A 34 76.40 21.81 62.87
C LYS A 34 74.91 21.88 62.55
N ARG A 35 74.43 23.05 62.07
CA ARG A 35 73.04 23.20 61.60
C ARG A 35 72.72 22.36 60.37
N GLN A 36 73.68 22.17 59.46
CA GLN A 36 73.49 21.28 58.31
C GLN A 36 73.44 19.80 58.74
N LEU A 37 74.21 19.40 59.76
CA LEU A 37 74.17 18.06 60.33
C LEU A 37 72.82 17.80 61.02
N GLU A 38 72.39 18.68 61.92
CA GLU A 38 71.07 18.63 62.59
C GLU A 38 69.90 18.53 61.59
N SER A 39 70.00 19.28 60.47
CA SER A 39 69.02 19.23 59.37
C SER A 39 69.08 17.93 58.55
N SER A 40 70.23 17.27 58.48
CA SER A 40 70.40 16.00 57.74
C SER A 40 69.93 14.82 58.59
N GLU A 41 70.20 14.84 59.89
CA GLU A 41 69.74 13.83 60.85
C GLU A 41 68.20 13.81 60.94
N THR A 42 67.56 14.98 60.92
CA THR A 42 66.08 15.08 60.89
C THR A 42 65.49 14.56 59.56
N GLN A 43 66.12 14.84 58.42
CA GLN A 43 65.70 14.27 57.12
C GLN A 43 65.86 12.74 57.08
N ILE A 44 66.97 12.19 57.60
CA ILE A 44 67.17 10.73 57.69
C ILE A 44 66.11 10.08 58.58
N LYS A 45 65.74 10.71 59.71
CA LYS A 45 64.68 10.20 60.59
C LYS A 45 63.32 10.17 59.88
N GLN A 46 62.95 11.23 59.16
CA GLN A 46 61.72 11.27 58.36
C GLN A 46 61.71 10.21 57.25
N LEU A 47 62.85 9.98 56.58
CA LEU A 47 62.96 8.98 55.53
C LEU A 47 62.76 7.55 56.06
N ASN A 48 63.29 7.25 57.25
CA ASN A 48 63.11 5.96 57.93
C ASN A 48 61.64 5.75 58.38
N GLU A 49 60.96 6.79 58.85
CA GLU A 49 59.54 6.74 59.20
C GLU A 49 58.67 6.44 57.96
N VAL A 50 58.96 7.06 56.81
CA VAL A 50 58.29 6.77 55.53
C VAL A 50 58.56 5.35 55.03
N MET A 51 59.79 4.84 55.18
CA MET A 51 60.14 3.47 54.80
C MET A 51 59.38 2.43 55.63
N ALA A 52 59.29 2.62 56.95
CA ALA A 52 58.55 1.72 57.84
C ALA A 52 57.04 1.69 57.52
N GLU A 53 56.44 2.82 57.12
CA GLU A 53 55.03 2.85 56.72
C GLU A 53 54.80 2.16 55.36
N LYS A 54 55.73 2.31 54.42
CA LYS A 54 55.70 1.59 53.13
C LYS A 54 55.71 0.06 53.32
N GLU A 55 56.50 -0.45 54.27
CA GLU A 55 56.54 -1.89 54.57
C GLU A 55 55.22 -2.40 55.16
N ARG A 56 54.54 -1.61 56.00
CA ARG A 56 53.20 -1.95 56.53
C ARG A 56 52.15 -2.03 55.43
N ILE A 57 52.13 -1.05 54.52
CA ILE A 57 51.19 -1.00 53.40
C ILE A 57 51.38 -2.23 52.50
N LEU A 58 52.62 -2.62 52.21
CA LEU A 58 52.92 -3.81 51.41
C LEU A 58 52.42 -5.11 52.07
N GLN A 59 52.56 -5.25 53.39
CA GLN A 59 52.03 -6.40 54.15
C GLN A 59 50.49 -6.45 54.12
N GLN A 60 49.82 -5.30 54.25
CA GLN A 60 48.36 -5.21 54.14
C GLN A 60 47.88 -5.57 52.73
N GLU A 61 48.57 -5.12 51.68
CA GLU A 61 48.24 -5.46 50.29
C GLU A 61 48.35 -6.97 50.04
N GLN A 62 49.38 -7.63 50.56
CA GLN A 62 49.53 -9.08 50.43
C GLN A 62 48.39 -9.85 51.13
N GLN A 63 48.04 -9.47 52.37
CA GLN A 63 46.92 -10.09 53.11
C GLN A 63 45.59 -9.92 52.36
N MET A 64 45.35 -8.74 51.78
CA MET A 64 44.15 -8.48 50.96
C MET A 64 44.10 -9.36 49.69
N ARG A 65 45.24 -9.57 49.01
CA ARG A 65 45.34 -10.46 47.84
C ARG A 65 45.05 -11.92 48.19
N GLU A 66 45.56 -12.40 49.32
CA GLU A 66 45.32 -13.77 49.82
C GLU A 66 43.85 -13.98 50.22
N ALA A 67 43.24 -13.03 50.93
CA ALA A 67 41.81 -13.06 51.28
C ALA A 67 40.91 -13.06 50.03
N TYR A 68 41.23 -12.22 49.03
CA TYR A 68 40.50 -12.17 47.76
C TYR A 68 40.64 -13.48 46.95
N SER A 69 41.80 -14.13 46.98
CA SER A 69 42.02 -15.44 46.33
C SER A 69 41.14 -16.53 46.95
N ASN A 70 41.09 -16.60 48.29
CA ASN A 70 40.27 -17.58 49.01
C ASN A 70 38.77 -17.38 48.76
N SER A 71 38.29 -16.13 48.83
CA SER A 71 36.87 -15.80 48.55
C SER A 71 36.46 -16.17 47.11
N ASN A 72 37.34 -15.96 46.12
CA ASN A 72 37.10 -16.40 44.75
C ASN A 72 37.07 -17.92 44.59
N ARG A 73 37.78 -18.70 45.43
CA ARG A 73 37.70 -20.17 45.40
C ARG A 73 36.36 -20.66 45.93
N GLU A 74 35.92 -20.14 47.07
CA GLU A 74 34.59 -20.44 47.64
C GLU A 74 33.45 -20.07 46.67
N LEU A 75 33.55 -18.93 45.99
CA LEU A 75 32.55 -18.52 45.01
C LEU A 75 32.50 -19.47 43.80
N LYS A 76 33.63 -19.99 43.33
CA LYS A 76 33.68 -20.99 42.26
C LYS A 76 33.11 -22.34 42.69
N GLU A 77 33.41 -22.79 43.92
CA GLU A 77 32.86 -24.02 44.49
C GLU A 77 31.32 -23.92 44.60
N LYS A 78 30.80 -22.79 45.13
CA LYS A 78 29.36 -22.52 45.22
C LYS A 78 28.69 -22.41 43.84
N LEU A 79 29.35 -21.79 42.86
CA LEU A 79 28.84 -21.68 41.49
C LEU A 79 28.69 -23.05 40.83
N LEU A 80 29.65 -23.95 41.03
CA LEU A 80 29.60 -25.31 40.48
C LEU A 80 28.43 -26.12 41.05
N THR A 81 28.23 -26.10 42.37
CA THR A 81 27.08 -26.78 43.00
C THR A 81 25.74 -26.24 42.50
N ILE A 82 25.61 -24.91 42.36
CA ILE A 82 24.40 -24.29 41.79
C ILE A 82 24.20 -24.74 40.33
N GLN A 83 25.26 -24.83 39.54
CA GLN A 83 25.18 -25.30 38.16
C GLN A 83 24.65 -26.75 38.10
N GLU A 84 25.25 -27.68 38.86
CA GLU A 84 24.83 -29.08 38.94
C GLU A 84 23.35 -29.23 39.37
N GLU A 85 22.91 -28.46 40.38
CA GLU A 85 21.50 -28.42 40.80
C GLU A 85 20.58 -27.89 39.69
N THR A 86 20.98 -26.85 38.96
CA THR A 86 20.17 -26.31 37.86
C THR A 86 20.09 -27.25 36.66
N GLU A 87 21.18 -27.91 36.29
CA GLU A 87 21.21 -28.89 35.19
C GLU A 87 20.30 -30.09 35.50
N SER A 88 20.41 -30.67 36.70
CA SER A 88 19.51 -31.73 37.17
C SER A 88 18.03 -31.33 37.11
N LYS A 89 17.72 -30.11 37.56
CA LYS A 89 16.37 -29.56 37.56
C LYS A 89 15.84 -29.33 36.14
N ILE A 90 16.66 -28.82 35.24
CA ILE A 90 16.34 -28.67 33.81
C ILE A 90 16.03 -30.04 33.19
N SER A 91 16.89 -31.05 33.38
CA SER A 91 16.63 -32.41 32.86
C SER A 91 15.29 -32.99 33.36
N SER A 92 14.96 -32.79 34.64
CA SER A 92 13.68 -33.25 35.21
C SER A 92 12.46 -32.56 34.61
N LEU A 93 12.57 -31.28 34.26
CA LEU A 93 11.51 -30.50 33.63
C LEU A 93 11.37 -30.86 32.15
N THR A 94 12.47 -30.99 31.42
CA THR A 94 12.47 -31.41 30.01
C THR A 94 11.74 -32.74 29.84
N LEU A 95 12.07 -33.76 30.65
CA LEU A 95 11.40 -35.07 30.60
C LEU A 95 9.88 -34.97 30.87
N ASN A 96 9.46 -34.10 31.79
CA ASN A 96 8.03 -33.86 32.07
C ASN A 96 7.32 -33.21 30.88
N TYR A 97 7.95 -32.21 30.25
CA TYR A 97 7.39 -31.55 29.07
C TYR A 97 7.38 -32.47 27.84
N GLU A 98 8.38 -33.31 27.62
CA GLU A 98 8.41 -34.32 26.55
C GLU A 98 7.28 -35.34 26.67
N GLN A 99 7.04 -35.85 27.88
CA GLN A 99 5.89 -36.73 28.16
C GLN A 99 4.57 -36.01 27.87
N LYS A 100 4.42 -34.75 28.28
CA LYS A 100 3.20 -33.97 28.07
C LYS A 100 2.97 -33.58 26.60
N ILE A 101 4.04 -33.29 25.84
CA ILE A 101 3.98 -33.07 24.39
C ILE A 101 3.55 -34.37 23.70
N THR A 102 4.07 -35.52 24.13
CA THR A 102 3.71 -36.83 23.57
C THR A 102 2.23 -37.16 23.81
N GLN A 103 1.71 -36.91 25.02
CA GLN A 103 0.27 -37.05 25.31
C GLN A 103 -0.57 -36.12 24.42
N ASN A 104 -0.27 -34.82 24.40
CA ASN A 104 -1.01 -33.85 23.59
C ASN A 104 -0.98 -34.20 22.09
N MET A 105 0.13 -34.75 21.57
CA MET A 105 0.24 -35.19 20.17
C MET A 105 -0.66 -36.38 19.86
N ASN A 106 -0.88 -37.29 20.81
CA ASN A 106 -1.83 -38.40 20.64
C ASN A 106 -3.26 -37.89 20.60
N GLU A 107 -3.66 -37.05 21.56
CA GLU A 107 -4.99 -36.42 21.61
C GLU A 107 -5.28 -35.60 20.33
N ILE A 108 -4.29 -34.86 19.83
CA ILE A 108 -4.39 -34.13 18.55
C ILE A 108 -4.57 -35.07 17.35
N ASN A 109 -3.98 -36.27 17.36
CA ASN A 109 -4.13 -37.23 16.27
C ASN A 109 -5.47 -37.98 16.33
N GLU A 110 -6.00 -38.25 17.51
CA GLU A 110 -7.37 -38.76 17.69
C GLU A 110 -8.40 -37.75 17.16
N LEU A 111 -8.30 -36.48 17.58
CA LEU A 111 -9.18 -35.39 17.09
C LEU A 111 -9.06 -35.14 15.57
N LYS A 112 -7.88 -35.36 14.96
CA LYS A 112 -7.74 -35.34 13.50
C LYS A 112 -8.50 -36.48 12.83
N ASN A 113 -8.46 -37.68 13.39
CA ASN A 113 -9.16 -38.84 12.83
C ASN A 113 -10.68 -38.66 12.92
N GLU A 114 -11.20 -38.19 14.06
CA GLU A 114 -12.62 -37.84 14.21
C GLU A 114 -13.04 -36.74 13.21
N LYS A 115 -12.23 -35.68 13.08
CA LYS A 115 -12.48 -34.61 12.10
C LYS A 115 -12.51 -35.13 10.67
N ASN A 116 -11.59 -36.02 10.29
CA ASN A 116 -11.53 -36.57 8.93
C ASN A 116 -12.77 -37.44 8.64
N LEU A 117 -13.21 -38.26 9.60
CA LEU A 117 -14.43 -39.06 9.48
C LEU A 117 -15.66 -38.16 9.25
N ALA A 118 -15.80 -37.09 10.04
CA ALA A 118 -16.88 -36.12 9.92
C ALA A 118 -16.82 -35.27 8.63
N ILE A 119 -15.65 -35.18 7.97
CA ILE A 119 -15.51 -34.60 6.63
C ILE A 119 -16.00 -35.61 5.58
N GLU A 120 -15.57 -36.88 5.63
CA GLU A 120 -16.02 -37.91 4.70
C GLU A 120 -17.56 -38.11 4.74
N GLU A 121 -18.17 -38.08 5.92
CA GLU A 121 -19.64 -38.11 6.08
C GLU A 121 -20.30 -36.91 5.40
N LYS A 122 -19.76 -35.69 5.57
CA LYS A 122 -20.29 -34.48 4.93
C LYS A 122 -20.07 -34.46 3.42
N GLU A 123 -18.95 -34.97 2.92
CA GLU A 123 -18.71 -35.10 1.48
C GLU A 123 -19.68 -36.10 0.84
N GLN A 124 -19.98 -37.22 1.50
CA GLN A 124 -21.01 -38.16 1.05
C GLN A 124 -22.41 -37.52 1.05
N GLN A 125 -22.79 -36.83 2.12
CA GLN A 125 -24.07 -36.11 2.21
C GLN A 125 -24.20 -35.06 1.10
N HIS A 126 -23.19 -34.20 0.92
CA HIS A 126 -23.22 -33.17 -0.11
C HIS A 126 -23.22 -33.75 -1.54
N LYS A 127 -22.57 -34.91 -1.75
CA LYS A 127 -22.63 -35.63 -3.02
C LYS A 127 -24.04 -36.15 -3.33
N ILE A 128 -24.79 -36.62 -2.33
CA ILE A 128 -26.19 -37.03 -2.48
C ILE A 128 -27.08 -35.82 -2.82
N GLU A 129 -26.92 -34.71 -2.10
CA GLU A 129 -27.64 -33.45 -2.36
C GLU A 129 -27.36 -32.91 -3.77
N MET A 130 -26.11 -32.99 -4.24
CA MET A 130 -25.72 -32.59 -5.59
C MET A 130 -26.23 -33.54 -6.68
N GLU A 131 -26.46 -34.82 -6.41
CA GLU A 131 -27.13 -35.73 -7.36
C GLU A 131 -28.63 -35.41 -7.47
N ASP A 132 -29.32 -35.17 -6.36
CA ASP A 132 -30.74 -34.75 -6.34
C ASP A 132 -30.94 -33.36 -6.99
N PHE A 133 -30.04 -32.40 -6.75
CA PHE A 133 -30.07 -31.10 -7.43
C PHE A 133 -29.88 -31.26 -8.96
N LYS A 134 -28.91 -32.07 -9.42
CA LYS A 134 -28.75 -32.39 -10.84
C LYS A 134 -29.98 -33.08 -11.43
N PHE A 135 -30.65 -33.96 -10.67
CA PHE A 135 -31.88 -34.61 -11.10
C PHE A 135 -33.01 -33.58 -11.31
N LYS A 136 -33.24 -32.71 -10.33
CA LYS A 136 -34.23 -31.61 -10.42
C LYS A 136 -33.95 -30.67 -11.59
N MET A 137 -32.68 -30.28 -11.80
CA MET A 137 -32.28 -29.44 -12.94
C MET A 137 -32.51 -30.13 -14.29
N ARG A 138 -32.27 -31.45 -14.40
CA ARG A 138 -32.59 -32.21 -15.62
C ARG A 138 -34.10 -32.23 -15.89
N THR A 139 -34.92 -32.48 -14.87
CA THR A 139 -36.39 -32.46 -15.00
C THR A 139 -36.90 -31.10 -15.46
N GLN A 140 -36.42 -30.00 -14.87
CA GLN A 140 -36.78 -28.64 -15.29
C GLN A 140 -36.30 -28.33 -16.72
N SER A 141 -35.09 -28.73 -17.09
CA SER A 141 -34.58 -28.58 -18.46
C SER A 141 -35.42 -29.35 -19.49
N GLN A 142 -35.91 -30.54 -19.14
CA GLN A 142 -36.75 -31.34 -20.03
C GLN A 142 -38.16 -30.75 -20.17
N GLN A 143 -38.75 -30.24 -19.07
CA GLN A 143 -40.01 -29.48 -19.12
C GLN A 143 -39.90 -28.20 -19.96
N LEU A 144 -38.73 -27.53 -19.95
CA LEU A 144 -38.47 -26.37 -20.79
C LEU A 144 -38.41 -26.75 -22.27
N ILE A 145 -37.74 -27.85 -22.62
CA ILE A 145 -37.69 -28.38 -24.01
C ILE A 145 -39.10 -28.74 -24.50
N GLU A 146 -39.88 -29.49 -23.72
CA GLU A 146 -41.27 -29.81 -24.09
C GLU A 146 -42.14 -28.55 -24.30
N THR A 147 -41.86 -27.48 -23.55
CA THR A 147 -42.55 -26.19 -23.70
C THR A 147 -42.11 -25.47 -24.97
N GLN A 148 -40.82 -25.50 -25.30
CA GLN A 148 -40.27 -24.95 -26.56
C GLN A 148 -40.80 -25.69 -27.79
N GLU A 149 -40.92 -27.03 -27.75
CA GLU A 149 -41.53 -27.82 -28.82
C GLU A 149 -43.01 -27.47 -29.03
N LYS A 150 -43.77 -27.25 -27.95
CA LYS A 150 -45.17 -26.79 -28.01
C LYS A 150 -45.28 -25.38 -28.60
N ILE A 151 -44.36 -24.47 -28.27
CA ILE A 151 -44.31 -23.12 -28.86
C ILE A 151 -44.01 -23.21 -30.37
N LEU A 152 -42.98 -23.95 -30.77
CA LEU A 152 -42.60 -24.13 -32.19
C LEU A 152 -43.74 -24.77 -33.02
N PHE A 153 -44.50 -25.70 -32.43
CA PHE A 153 -45.70 -26.26 -33.06
C PHE A 153 -46.79 -25.19 -33.28
N LEU A 154 -47.07 -24.36 -32.28
CA LEU A 154 -48.06 -23.29 -32.37
C LEU A 154 -47.63 -22.19 -33.36
N GLU A 155 -46.35 -21.81 -33.38
CA GLU A 155 -45.78 -20.92 -34.39
C GLU A 155 -45.95 -21.50 -35.80
N THR A 156 -45.69 -22.80 -35.98
CA THR A 156 -45.88 -23.50 -37.26
C THR A 156 -47.35 -23.53 -37.70
N GLN A 157 -48.31 -23.60 -36.77
CA GLN A 157 -49.73 -23.47 -37.09
C GLN A 157 -50.10 -22.04 -37.46
N LEU A 158 -49.64 -21.04 -36.68
CA LEU A 158 -49.89 -19.63 -36.95
C LEU A 158 -49.37 -19.20 -38.33
N THR A 159 -48.19 -19.65 -38.74
CA THR A 159 -47.66 -19.38 -40.10
C THR A 159 -48.51 -20.02 -41.20
N ARG A 160 -49.13 -21.19 -40.96
CA ARG A 160 -50.07 -21.79 -41.93
C ARG A 160 -51.35 -20.97 -42.04
N GLU A 161 -51.94 -20.59 -40.91
CA GLU A 161 -53.13 -19.73 -40.89
C GLU A 161 -52.84 -18.37 -41.53
N GLN A 162 -51.65 -17.79 -41.33
CA GLN A 162 -51.22 -16.57 -42.02
C GLN A 162 -51.15 -16.77 -43.54
N ASN A 163 -50.48 -17.84 -44.01
CA ASN A 163 -50.39 -18.15 -45.45
C ASN A 163 -51.77 -18.42 -46.08
N GLU A 164 -52.67 -19.12 -45.40
CA GLU A 164 -54.04 -19.35 -45.86
C GLU A 164 -54.84 -18.04 -45.92
N ASN A 165 -54.69 -17.15 -44.92
CA ASN A 165 -55.30 -15.83 -44.94
C ASN A 165 -54.72 -14.93 -46.05
N GLU A 166 -53.42 -15.00 -46.35
CA GLU A 166 -52.82 -14.31 -47.50
C GLU A 166 -53.38 -14.84 -48.82
N GLU A 167 -53.51 -16.16 -48.99
CA GLU A 167 -54.09 -16.76 -50.20
C GLU A 167 -55.58 -16.41 -50.37
N ILE A 168 -56.34 -16.37 -49.27
CA ILE A 168 -57.74 -15.89 -49.26
C ILE A 168 -57.81 -14.40 -49.63
N THR A 169 -56.93 -13.57 -49.06
CA THR A 169 -56.86 -12.14 -49.36
C THR A 169 -56.48 -11.87 -50.82
N LYS A 170 -55.56 -12.67 -51.38
CA LYS A 170 -55.18 -12.64 -52.79
C LYS A 170 -56.35 -13.02 -53.70
N LYS A 171 -57.07 -14.10 -53.41
CA LYS A 171 -58.28 -14.52 -54.15
C LYS A 171 -59.42 -13.50 -54.04
N LEU A 172 -59.52 -12.76 -52.94
CA LEU A 172 -60.50 -11.67 -52.77
C LEU A 172 -60.11 -10.45 -53.60
N THR A 173 -58.83 -10.05 -53.60
CA THR A 173 -58.35 -8.92 -54.43
C THR A 173 -58.43 -9.23 -55.92
N GLU A 174 -58.05 -10.43 -56.37
CA GLU A 174 -58.23 -10.89 -57.75
C GLU A 174 -59.71 -10.82 -58.19
N LYS A 175 -60.64 -11.25 -57.32
CA LYS A 175 -62.09 -11.13 -57.60
C LYS A 175 -62.58 -9.68 -57.64
N MET A 176 -62.08 -8.82 -56.76
CA MET A 176 -62.42 -7.39 -56.78
C MET A 176 -61.88 -6.69 -58.04
N GLU A 177 -60.72 -7.10 -58.55
CA GLU A 177 -60.18 -6.61 -59.82
C GLU A 177 -60.99 -7.15 -61.01
N GLU A 178 -61.37 -8.43 -61.01
CA GLU A 178 -62.30 -9.00 -62.00
C GLU A 178 -63.67 -8.30 -62.02
N GLU A 179 -64.27 -8.00 -60.87
CA GLU A 179 -65.55 -7.26 -60.82
C GLU A 179 -65.39 -5.81 -61.26
N LYS A 180 -64.31 -5.15 -60.85
CA LYS A 180 -63.97 -3.79 -61.30
C LYS A 180 -63.72 -3.71 -62.81
N GLU A 181 -63.06 -4.70 -63.41
CA GLU A 181 -62.87 -4.77 -64.86
C GLU A 181 -64.21 -5.04 -65.58
N LYS A 182 -65.05 -5.94 -65.06
CA LYS A 182 -66.41 -6.16 -65.61
C LYS A 182 -67.28 -4.90 -65.51
N ASP A 183 -67.18 -4.14 -64.42
CA ASP A 183 -67.92 -2.88 -64.26
C ASP A 183 -67.33 -1.75 -65.11
N GLN A 184 -66.02 -1.73 -65.34
CA GLN A 184 -65.40 -0.83 -66.32
C GLN A 184 -65.85 -1.19 -67.75
N GLN A 185 -65.90 -2.48 -68.13
CA GLN A 185 -66.41 -2.90 -69.43
C GLN A 185 -67.91 -2.57 -69.61
N LYS A 186 -68.73 -2.72 -68.57
CA LYS A 186 -70.13 -2.24 -68.57
C LYS A 186 -70.21 -0.72 -68.73
N LEU A 187 -69.31 0.04 -68.09
CA LEU A 187 -69.25 1.50 -68.19
C LEU A 187 -68.83 1.94 -69.59
N GLU A 188 -67.83 1.28 -70.20
CA GLU A 188 -67.40 1.54 -71.57
C GLU A 188 -68.50 1.19 -72.59
N GLN A 189 -69.18 0.06 -72.43
CA GLN A 189 -70.37 -0.28 -73.25
C GLN A 189 -71.52 0.73 -73.05
N ALA A 190 -71.78 1.17 -71.82
CA ALA A 190 -72.79 2.20 -71.54
C ALA A 190 -72.41 3.55 -72.14
N LEU A 191 -71.11 3.91 -72.17
CA LEU A 191 -70.59 5.10 -72.82
C LEU A 191 -70.66 5.01 -74.35
N GLU A 192 -70.44 3.83 -74.94
CA GLU A 192 -70.60 3.59 -76.38
C GLU A 192 -72.09 3.68 -76.79
N ILE A 193 -72.98 3.06 -76.04
CA ILE A 193 -74.45 3.19 -76.20
C ILE A 193 -74.89 4.65 -76.00
N PHE A 194 -74.28 5.38 -75.07
CA PHE A 194 -74.55 6.81 -74.87
C PHE A 194 -74.02 7.67 -76.05
N GLU A 195 -72.85 7.34 -76.60
CA GLU A 195 -72.32 7.94 -77.82
C GLU A 195 -73.22 7.67 -79.04
N GLU A 196 -73.73 6.44 -79.21
CA GLU A 196 -74.66 6.08 -80.29
C GLU A 196 -76.02 6.77 -80.12
N THR A 197 -76.62 6.73 -78.93
CA THR A 197 -77.90 7.41 -78.67
C THR A 197 -77.77 8.92 -78.80
N LYS A 198 -76.64 9.53 -78.41
CA LYS A 198 -76.31 10.94 -78.68
C LYS A 198 -76.16 11.23 -80.18
N LYS A 199 -75.50 10.36 -80.96
CA LYS A 199 -75.41 10.47 -82.43
C LYS A 199 -76.79 10.33 -83.08
N SER A 200 -77.67 9.49 -82.53
CA SER A 200 -79.06 9.33 -82.95
C SER A 200 -79.90 10.56 -82.61
N LEU A 201 -79.79 11.09 -81.38
CA LEU A 201 -80.50 12.30 -80.94
C LEU A 201 -80.08 13.53 -81.75
N ILE A 202 -78.82 13.64 -82.16
CA ILE A 202 -78.34 14.70 -83.07
C ILE A 202 -78.93 14.54 -84.49
N LYS A 203 -79.22 13.31 -84.96
CA LYS A 203 -80.01 13.10 -86.18
C LYS A 203 -81.48 13.45 -85.97
N GLU A 204 -82.06 13.09 -84.82
CA GLU A 204 -83.46 13.37 -84.50
C GLU A 204 -83.72 14.86 -84.36
N GLN A 205 -82.85 15.62 -83.68
CA GLN A 205 -82.93 17.09 -83.63
C GLN A 205 -82.90 17.70 -85.04
N LYS A 206 -81.96 17.29 -85.90
CA LYS A 206 -81.89 17.75 -87.30
C LYS A 206 -83.09 17.33 -88.16
N LEU A 207 -83.86 16.33 -87.73
CA LEU A 207 -85.12 15.95 -88.35
C LEU A 207 -86.31 16.73 -87.77
N ARG A 208 -86.31 17.03 -86.46
CA ARG A 208 -87.30 17.88 -85.79
C ARG A 208 -87.21 19.33 -86.24
N GLU A 209 -86.01 19.89 -86.41
CA GLU A 209 -85.78 21.22 -87.01
C GLU A 209 -86.39 21.34 -88.41
N LYS A 210 -86.38 20.25 -89.20
CA LYS A 210 -87.14 20.18 -90.46
C LYS A 210 -88.64 20.03 -90.23
N LEU A 211 -89.06 19.14 -89.34
CA LEU A 211 -90.48 18.85 -89.12
C LEU A 211 -91.24 20.07 -88.57
N GLU A 212 -90.63 20.88 -87.70
CA GLU A 212 -91.20 22.15 -87.24
C GLU A 212 -91.34 23.17 -88.40
N SER A 213 -90.42 23.16 -89.36
CA SER A 213 -90.53 24.00 -90.56
C SER A 213 -91.67 23.58 -91.52
N GLU A 214 -92.01 22.29 -91.54
CA GLU A 214 -93.14 21.74 -92.34
C GLU A 214 -94.48 21.86 -91.60
N GLN A 215 -94.53 21.58 -90.28
CA GLN A 215 -95.74 21.71 -89.47
C GLN A 215 -96.26 23.14 -89.45
N LYS A 216 -95.38 24.14 -89.48
CA LYS A 216 -95.76 25.55 -89.58
C LYS A 216 -96.47 25.90 -90.90
N GLN A 217 -96.25 25.14 -91.98
CA GLN A 217 -96.99 25.28 -93.24
C GLN A 217 -98.29 24.46 -93.30
N LEU A 218 -98.44 23.46 -92.43
CA LEU A 218 -99.61 22.58 -92.44
C LEU A 218 -100.73 23.09 -91.54
N GLN A 219 -100.40 23.71 -90.40
CA GLN A 219 -101.42 24.17 -89.44
C GLN A 219 -102.18 25.41 -89.92
N GLU A 220 -101.53 26.32 -90.66
CA GLU A 220 -102.17 27.43 -91.41
C GLU A 220 -103.20 26.95 -92.45
N LYS A 221 -103.21 25.65 -92.81
CA LYS A 221 -104.21 25.06 -93.72
C LYS A 221 -105.36 24.35 -93.02
N LEU A 222 -105.22 23.94 -91.75
CA LEU A 222 -106.30 23.23 -91.06
C LEU A 222 -107.45 24.17 -90.65
N GLU A 223 -107.17 25.45 -90.44
CA GLU A 223 -108.18 26.48 -90.12
C GLU A 223 -109.27 26.64 -91.20
N MET A 224 -109.05 26.13 -92.43
CA MET A 224 -110.06 26.15 -93.51
C MET A 224 -110.87 24.86 -93.69
N MET A 225 -110.51 23.74 -93.04
CA MET A 225 -111.05 22.42 -93.44
C MET A 225 -111.93 21.69 -92.40
N SER A 226 -112.08 22.21 -91.18
CA SER A 226 -112.94 21.60 -90.14
C SER A 226 -114.16 22.46 -89.75
N ALA A 227 -114.66 23.27 -90.69
CA ALA A 227 -116.01 23.85 -90.62
C ALA A 227 -117.10 22.82 -91.00
N GLU A 228 -116.71 21.79 -91.75
CA GLU A 228 -117.50 20.60 -92.04
C GLU A 228 -116.82 19.39 -91.40
N ILE A 229 -117.61 18.36 -91.03
CA ILE A 229 -117.18 17.23 -90.19
C ILE A 229 -116.72 17.73 -88.80
N TYR A 230 -117.61 18.07 -87.86
CA TYR A 230 -119.06 17.80 -87.74
C TYR A 230 -119.47 16.31 -87.72
N SER A 231 -118.51 15.36 -87.78
CA SER A 231 -118.73 13.97 -87.38
C SER A 231 -117.41 13.25 -87.01
N GLU A 232 -117.33 12.47 -85.94
CA GLU A 232 -118.15 12.56 -84.75
C GLU A 232 -117.34 12.11 -83.52
N LYS A 233 -117.25 13.01 -82.54
CA LYS A 233 -117.46 12.77 -81.10
C LYS A 233 -116.91 11.49 -80.44
N GLN A 234 -116.17 11.76 -79.35
CA GLN A 234 -116.27 11.08 -78.05
C GLN A 234 -115.61 9.67 -77.93
N GLU A 235 -114.95 9.27 -76.83
CA GLU A 235 -114.71 9.94 -75.52
C GLU A 235 -113.45 9.38 -74.80
N ARG A 236 -112.77 10.14 -73.90
CA ARG A 236 -112.77 10.10 -72.39
C ARG A 236 -112.67 8.69 -71.76
N GLU A 237 -112.07 8.43 -70.58
CA GLU A 237 -111.30 9.16 -69.51
C GLU A 237 -110.55 8.08 -68.66
N THR A 238 -109.82 8.23 -67.53
CA THR A 238 -109.54 9.26 -66.48
C THR A 238 -107.98 9.32 -66.20
N MET A 239 -107.34 10.10 -65.30
CA MET A 239 -107.41 10.45 -63.85
C MET A 239 -107.21 9.24 -62.87
N GLU A 240 -106.44 9.21 -61.76
CA GLU A 240 -105.63 10.21 -60.98
C GLU A 240 -104.64 9.59 -59.89
N GLU A 241 -103.73 10.41 -59.28
CA GLU A 241 -103.20 10.48 -57.84
C GLU A 241 -102.03 9.61 -57.13
N GLU A 242 -100.88 10.29 -56.76
CA GLU A 242 -99.90 10.23 -55.56
C GLU A 242 -98.91 9.03 -55.18
N LYS A 243 -97.94 8.94 -54.17
CA LYS A 243 -97.37 9.72 -52.97
C LYS A 243 -95.98 9.20 -52.31
N THR A 244 -95.14 10.04 -51.62
CA THR A 244 -94.08 9.80 -50.49
C THR A 244 -92.65 9.11 -50.70
N LYS A 245 -91.55 9.07 -49.83
CA LYS A 245 -90.85 9.85 -48.70
C LYS A 245 -89.43 9.28 -48.15
N LEU A 246 -88.43 10.13 -47.73
CA LEU A 246 -87.26 10.02 -46.71
C LEU A 246 -86.09 8.95 -46.82
N SER A 247 -84.93 8.82 -46.07
CA SER A 247 -83.84 9.59 -45.29
C SER A 247 -82.65 8.60 -44.87
N SER A 248 -81.49 8.71 -44.12
CA SER A 248 -80.48 9.61 -43.38
C SER A 248 -79.33 8.69 -42.70
N ILE A 249 -78.14 8.91 -42.02
CA ILE A 249 -77.08 9.90 -41.50
C ILE A 249 -75.91 9.09 -40.72
N THR A 250 -74.60 9.35 -40.31
CA THR A 250 -73.39 10.28 -40.49
C THR A 250 -71.95 9.65 -40.08
N THR A 251 -70.96 10.22 -39.30
CA THR A 251 -69.45 9.85 -39.32
C THR A 251 -68.48 10.11 -38.05
N SER A 252 -67.11 10.26 -38.15
CA SER A 252 -66.00 9.81 -37.17
C SER A 252 -64.74 10.75 -36.80
N LEU A 253 -63.56 10.25 -36.25
CA LEU A 253 -62.41 10.98 -35.52
C LEU A 253 -60.88 10.57 -35.75
N SER A 254 -59.82 11.35 -35.30
CA SER A 254 -58.31 11.10 -35.47
C SER A 254 -57.22 11.96 -34.67
N ALA A 255 -55.86 11.69 -34.78
CA ALA A 255 -54.57 12.51 -34.48
C ALA A 255 -53.83 12.52 -33.06
N GLU A 256 -52.51 12.83 -32.74
CA GLU A 256 -51.10 12.80 -33.33
C GLU A 256 -49.87 13.05 -32.29
N ASN A 257 -48.58 13.37 -32.65
CA ASN A 257 -47.25 13.32 -31.86
C ASN A 257 -46.52 14.66 -31.39
N VAL A 258 -45.28 14.65 -30.75
CA VAL A 258 -44.15 15.69 -30.76
C VAL A 258 -42.79 15.38 -29.96
N THR A 259 -41.71 16.24 -29.98
CA THR A 259 -40.25 15.97 -29.64
C THR A 259 -39.30 17.09 -29.00
N LEU A 260 -38.16 16.71 -28.32
CA LEU A 260 -36.74 17.27 -28.25
C LEU A 260 -36.19 18.56 -27.45
N LYS A 261 -34.93 18.44 -26.88
CA LYS A 261 -33.72 19.40 -26.72
C LYS A 261 -33.34 20.29 -25.45
N LYS A 262 -32.08 20.08 -24.92
CA LYS A 262 -30.91 20.99 -24.50
C LYS A 262 -30.87 22.03 -23.29
N LYS A 263 -29.68 22.08 -22.60
CA LYS A 263 -28.96 23.19 -21.82
C LYS A 263 -29.45 23.60 -20.37
N LEU A 264 -28.70 24.26 -19.41
CA LEU A 264 -27.25 24.52 -19.06
C LEU A 264 -27.02 25.40 -17.76
N GLU A 265 -25.81 25.40 -17.13
CA GLU A 265 -25.16 26.43 -16.22
C GLU A 265 -25.82 26.73 -14.83
N HIS A 266 -25.22 27.29 -13.74
CA HIS A 266 -23.91 27.93 -13.40
C HIS A 266 -23.52 27.70 -11.88
N ILE A 267 -22.40 28.27 -11.37
CA ILE A 267 -21.84 28.20 -9.97
C ILE A 267 -21.43 29.61 -9.41
N ILE A 268 -20.77 29.95 -8.27
CA ILE A 268 -19.89 29.30 -7.25
C ILE A 268 -19.89 30.11 -5.91
N ALA A 269 -19.59 29.52 -4.73
CA ALA A 269 -19.18 30.19 -3.44
C ALA A 269 -18.85 29.16 -2.31
N LEU A 270 -17.95 29.36 -1.32
CA LEU A 270 -16.71 30.18 -1.17
C LEU A 270 -16.01 29.77 0.17
N ASP A 271 -14.67 29.63 0.22
CA ASP A 271 -13.87 29.56 1.47
C ASP A 271 -12.39 29.94 1.21
N HIS A 272 -11.60 30.33 2.23
CA HIS A 272 -10.21 30.80 2.04
C HIS A 272 -9.29 30.76 3.29
N ALA A 273 -8.01 30.47 3.02
CA ALA A 273 -6.78 30.78 3.79
C ALA A 273 -6.35 29.86 4.95
N PHE A 274 -5.07 29.43 4.90
CA PHE A 274 -4.05 29.74 5.92
C PHE A 274 -2.63 29.62 5.30
N SER A 275 -1.59 30.04 6.03
CA SER A 275 -0.20 30.17 5.56
C SER A 275 0.77 29.41 6.47
N PRO A 276 1.86 28.80 5.95
CA PRO A 276 2.84 28.07 6.76
C PRO A 276 3.73 28.99 7.61
N ARG A 277 4.44 28.41 8.59
CA ARG A 277 5.44 29.08 9.43
C ARG A 277 6.76 28.30 9.45
N GLU A 278 7.85 29.03 9.65
CA GLU A 278 9.20 28.50 9.87
C GLU A 278 9.38 28.02 11.33
N ILE A 279 10.33 27.13 11.56
CA ILE A 279 10.64 26.53 12.88
C ILE A 279 12.06 26.92 13.32
N SER A 280 12.26 27.10 14.62
CA SER A 280 13.51 27.55 15.24
C SER A 280 14.30 26.41 15.90
N ASN A 281 15.60 26.32 15.60
CA ASN A 281 16.50 25.19 15.93
C ASN A 281 16.86 24.98 17.42
N THR A 282 16.01 25.34 18.39
CA THR A 282 16.30 25.18 19.84
C THR A 282 15.40 24.18 20.58
N SER A 283 14.42 23.56 19.92
CA SER A 283 13.60 22.48 20.49
C SER A 283 14.18 21.08 20.25
N PHE A 284 14.82 20.90 19.09
CA PHE A 284 15.13 19.60 18.48
C PHE A 284 16.02 18.69 19.35
N GLU A 285 17.01 19.26 20.06
CA GLU A 285 17.95 18.47 20.88
C GLU A 285 17.23 17.72 22.02
N HIS A 286 16.23 18.33 22.65
CA HIS A 286 15.49 17.69 23.76
C HIS A 286 14.41 16.71 23.27
N GLU A 287 14.02 16.82 21.99
CA GLU A 287 13.08 15.95 21.29
C GLU A 287 13.70 14.56 21.03
N ILE A 288 14.99 14.56 20.66
CA ILE A 288 15.78 13.38 20.33
C ILE A 288 16.05 12.49 21.56
N ASP A 289 16.44 13.08 22.70
CA ASP A 289 16.70 12.35 23.97
C ASP A 289 15.50 11.48 24.41
N LEU A 290 14.29 12.03 24.32
CA LEU A 290 13.06 11.33 24.73
C LEU A 290 12.65 10.23 23.76
N LEU A 291 12.91 10.44 22.46
CA LEU A 291 12.68 9.45 21.42
C LEU A 291 13.66 8.27 21.56
N GLU A 292 14.95 8.55 21.78
CA GLU A 292 15.97 7.52 22.02
C GLU A 292 15.62 6.65 23.23
N MET A 293 15.28 7.28 24.37
CA MET A 293 14.93 6.56 25.60
C MET A 293 13.71 5.64 25.43
N SER A 294 12.76 6.02 24.56
CA SER A 294 11.59 5.20 24.22
C SER A 294 11.98 4.03 23.30
N MET A 295 12.81 4.30 22.29
CA MET A 295 13.35 3.29 21.37
C MET A 295 14.24 2.26 22.05
N ILE A 296 15.13 2.68 22.97
CA ILE A 296 15.98 1.81 23.78
C ILE A 296 15.14 0.85 24.63
N ARG A 297 14.05 1.32 25.25
CA ARG A 297 13.12 0.46 26.01
C ARG A 297 12.44 -0.57 25.12
N TYR A 298 11.94 -0.12 23.96
CA TYR A 298 11.29 -1.00 22.99
C TYR A 298 12.23 -2.10 22.47
N ILE A 299 13.47 -1.74 22.08
CA ILE A 299 14.48 -2.67 21.58
C ILE A 299 14.91 -3.65 22.68
N ASN A 300 15.23 -3.17 23.88
CA ASN A 300 15.64 -4.01 25.03
C ASN A 300 14.55 -4.99 25.46
N HIS A 301 13.26 -4.62 25.35
CA HIS A 301 12.16 -5.54 25.61
C HIS A 301 11.98 -6.54 24.46
N THR A 302 11.99 -6.08 23.22
CA THR A 302 11.66 -6.87 22.02
C THR A 302 12.72 -7.93 21.72
N PHE A 303 13.99 -7.58 21.79
CA PHE A 303 15.11 -8.46 21.45
C PHE A 303 15.78 -9.11 22.67
N LYS A 304 15.16 -9.06 23.85
CA LYS A 304 15.72 -9.51 25.15
C LYS A 304 16.38 -10.89 25.13
N TYR A 305 15.93 -11.80 24.27
CA TYR A 305 16.44 -13.17 24.15
C TYR A 305 17.04 -13.49 22.76
N ASP A 306 17.34 -12.47 21.95
CA ASP A 306 17.98 -12.64 20.64
C ASP A 306 19.44 -13.08 20.81
N ARG A 307 19.85 -14.10 20.05
CA ARG A 307 21.18 -14.72 20.16
C ARG A 307 22.28 -13.95 19.46
N HIS A 308 21.94 -13.10 18.48
CA HIS A 308 22.92 -12.36 17.68
C HIS A 308 23.18 -10.94 18.23
N LEU A 309 22.35 -10.46 19.15
CA LEU A 309 22.46 -9.12 19.76
C LEU A 309 22.98 -9.15 21.21
N VAL A 310 23.53 -10.27 21.67
CA VAL A 310 23.99 -10.49 23.05
C VAL A 310 25.17 -9.58 23.44
N HIS A 311 25.94 -9.07 22.48
CA HIS A 311 27.01 -8.12 22.70
C HIS A 311 26.50 -6.70 23.03
N ILE A 312 25.40 -6.25 22.42
CA ILE A 312 24.85 -4.90 22.63
C ILE A 312 23.73 -4.84 23.69
N LEU A 313 22.94 -5.90 23.88
CA LEU A 313 21.78 -5.88 24.77
C LEU A 313 22.14 -6.22 26.24
N PRO A 314 21.70 -5.44 27.25
CA PRO A 314 20.82 -4.28 27.15
C PRO A 314 21.56 -2.96 26.80
N ILE A 315 20.99 -2.21 25.85
CA ILE A 315 21.41 -0.84 25.51
C ILE A 315 21.15 0.06 26.72
N GLY A 316 22.05 1.01 26.97
CA GLY A 316 22.11 1.80 28.22
C GLY A 316 22.86 1.09 29.35
N THR A 317 23.31 -0.16 29.16
CA THR A 317 24.16 -0.88 30.15
C THR A 317 25.41 -1.53 29.54
N LYS A 318 25.34 -2.05 28.31
CA LYS A 318 26.51 -2.53 27.55
C LYS A 318 27.02 -1.50 26.55
N THR A 319 26.10 -0.91 25.78
CA THR A 319 26.36 0.25 24.91
C THR A 319 25.78 1.51 25.56
N PRO A 320 26.41 2.69 25.38
CA PRO A 320 25.96 3.92 26.03
C PRO A 320 24.70 4.52 25.38
N SER A 321 24.65 4.56 24.03
CA SER A 321 23.55 5.07 23.22
C SER A 321 23.05 4.01 22.23
N LEU A 322 21.95 4.33 21.54
CA LEU A 322 21.41 3.57 20.42
C LEU A 322 22.36 3.62 19.21
N ALA A 323 23.02 4.75 18.94
CA ALA A 323 24.05 4.83 17.89
C ALA A 323 25.19 3.85 18.13
N GLY A 324 25.72 3.82 19.36
CA GLY A 324 26.73 2.83 19.77
C GLY A 324 26.25 1.37 19.72
N ALA A 325 24.94 1.13 19.59
CA ALA A 325 24.35 -0.21 19.49
C ALA A 325 24.08 -0.67 18.05
N ILE A 326 24.04 0.24 17.07
CA ILE A 326 23.77 -0.12 15.66
C ILE A 326 25.02 -0.29 14.79
N LEU A 327 26.21 0.03 15.30
CA LEU A 327 27.40 0.26 14.45
C LEU A 327 27.76 -0.90 13.52
N ASP A 328 27.42 -2.14 13.87
CA ASP A 328 27.63 -3.33 13.05
C ASP A 328 26.56 -3.58 11.96
N GLY A 329 25.48 -2.80 11.94
CA GLY A 329 24.32 -2.93 11.06
C GLY A 329 23.36 -4.08 11.39
N VAL A 330 23.68 -4.93 12.37
CA VAL A 330 22.91 -6.15 12.71
C VAL A 330 21.61 -5.80 13.43
N LEU A 331 21.66 -4.84 14.37
CA LEU A 331 20.48 -4.40 15.13
C LEU A 331 19.37 -3.86 14.20
N LEU A 332 19.72 -2.98 13.25
CA LEU A 332 18.72 -2.38 12.34
C LEU A 332 18.13 -3.43 11.38
N CYS A 333 18.94 -4.36 10.85
CA CYS A 333 18.41 -5.46 10.04
C CYS A 333 17.45 -6.36 10.84
N LYS A 334 17.73 -6.62 12.11
CA LYS A 334 16.81 -7.35 13.00
C LYS A 334 15.55 -6.56 13.33
N LEU A 335 15.65 -5.24 13.47
CA LEU A 335 14.50 -4.34 13.64
C LEU A 335 13.58 -4.38 12.42
N ILE A 336 14.13 -4.36 11.20
CA ILE A 336 13.37 -4.52 9.95
C ILE A 336 12.65 -5.87 9.89
N ASN A 337 13.32 -6.96 10.25
CA ASN A 337 12.70 -8.29 10.25
C ASN A 337 11.66 -8.49 11.38
N HIS A 338 11.74 -7.72 12.47
CA HIS A 338 10.69 -7.68 13.48
C HIS A 338 9.49 -6.83 13.02
N ALA A 339 9.76 -5.69 12.38
CA ALA A 339 8.77 -4.78 11.83
C ALA A 339 7.92 -5.45 10.73
N VAL A 340 8.58 -6.11 9.77
CA VAL A 340 7.93 -6.86 8.68
C VAL A 340 8.66 -8.19 8.49
N PRO A 341 8.18 -9.29 9.11
CA PRO A 341 8.79 -10.61 9.00
C PRO A 341 8.94 -11.10 7.57
N GLY A 342 10.10 -11.68 7.25
CA GLY A 342 10.43 -12.16 5.90
C GLY A 342 10.89 -11.06 4.94
N THR A 343 11.25 -9.87 5.43
CA THR A 343 11.82 -8.80 4.58
C THR A 343 13.25 -9.13 4.15
N LEU A 344 14.05 -9.72 5.05
CA LEU A 344 15.43 -10.11 4.79
C LEU A 344 15.76 -11.48 5.38
N ASP A 345 16.70 -12.19 4.76
CA ASP A 345 17.26 -13.43 5.27
C ASP A 345 18.41 -13.13 6.25
N GLU A 346 18.23 -13.46 7.54
CA GLU A 346 19.30 -13.25 8.53
C GLU A 346 20.58 -14.03 8.21
N ARG A 347 20.51 -15.09 7.40
CA ARG A 347 21.67 -15.87 6.95
C ARG A 347 22.61 -15.08 6.02
N ALA A 348 22.16 -13.93 5.50
CA ALA A 348 23.01 -13.02 4.72
C ALA A 348 23.73 -11.96 5.57
N LEU A 349 23.42 -11.83 6.87
CA LEU A 349 24.03 -10.83 7.76
C LEU A 349 25.42 -11.25 8.22
N THR A 350 26.38 -10.33 8.17
CA THR A 350 27.72 -10.58 8.74
C THR A 350 27.70 -10.21 10.23
N ILE A 351 27.49 -11.20 11.10
CA ILE A 351 27.29 -10.97 12.55
C ILE A 351 28.60 -11.07 13.36
N ILE A 352 29.48 -12.03 13.03
CA ILE A 352 30.64 -12.34 13.86
C ILE A 352 31.83 -11.45 13.47
N SER A 353 32.11 -10.43 14.27
CA SER A 353 33.25 -9.51 14.12
C SER A 353 33.42 -8.98 12.68
N PRO A 354 32.42 -8.29 12.12
CA PRO A 354 32.47 -7.81 10.75
C PRO A 354 33.61 -6.80 10.54
N THR A 355 34.27 -6.90 9.39
CA THR A 355 35.21 -5.89 8.89
C THR A 355 34.49 -4.61 8.46
N GLU A 356 35.21 -3.51 8.28
CA GLU A 356 34.66 -2.21 7.84
C GLU A 356 33.82 -2.35 6.54
N GLU A 357 34.30 -3.11 5.54
CA GLU A 357 33.52 -3.42 4.33
C GLU A 357 32.21 -4.17 4.66
N GLN A 358 32.25 -5.13 5.58
CA GLN A 358 31.07 -5.92 5.95
C GLN A 358 30.06 -5.15 6.81
N ILE A 359 30.53 -4.12 7.54
CA ILE A 359 29.67 -3.15 8.23
C ILE A 359 28.94 -2.28 7.21
N VAL A 360 29.66 -1.72 6.23
CA VAL A 360 29.08 -1.00 5.08
C VAL A 360 28.04 -1.86 4.35
N GLU A 361 28.31 -3.14 4.16
CA GLU A 361 27.37 -4.09 3.53
C GLU A 361 26.11 -4.36 4.38
N ASN A 362 26.24 -4.52 5.70
CA ASN A 362 25.09 -4.69 6.59
C ASN A 362 24.21 -3.42 6.60
N HIS A 363 24.81 -2.22 6.64
CA HIS A 363 24.07 -0.94 6.54
C HIS A 363 23.45 -0.72 5.15
N THR A 364 24.13 -1.14 4.07
CA THR A 364 23.57 -1.13 2.71
C THR A 364 22.36 -2.04 2.59
N LEU A 365 22.43 -3.25 3.17
CA LEU A 365 21.29 -4.16 3.26
C LEU A 365 20.14 -3.56 4.10
N CYS A 366 20.46 -2.89 5.21
CA CYS A 366 19.49 -2.19 6.05
C CYS A 366 18.70 -1.15 5.25
N LEU A 367 19.37 -0.16 4.64
CA LEU A 367 18.69 0.94 3.94
C LEU A 367 17.83 0.45 2.76
N ASN A 368 18.35 -0.46 1.93
CA ASN A 368 17.58 -1.04 0.82
C ASN A 368 16.38 -1.88 1.32
N SER A 369 16.48 -2.51 2.49
CA SER A 369 15.38 -3.27 3.09
C SER A 369 14.34 -2.36 3.75
N ALA A 370 14.76 -1.29 4.44
CA ALA A 370 13.90 -0.27 5.02
C ALA A 370 13.06 0.43 3.92
N GLN A 371 13.70 0.78 2.80
CA GLN A 371 12.98 1.32 1.64
C GLN A 371 11.95 0.32 1.08
N SER A 372 12.27 -0.99 1.05
CA SER A 372 11.34 -2.03 0.57
C SER A 372 10.12 -2.31 1.46
N ILE A 373 10.18 -1.95 2.76
CA ILE A 373 9.01 -1.97 3.66
C ILE A 373 8.23 -0.65 3.64
N GLY A 374 8.84 0.42 3.14
CA GLY A 374 8.18 1.70 2.92
C GLY A 374 8.51 2.79 3.95
N CYS A 375 9.62 2.68 4.68
CA CYS A 375 10.19 3.79 5.47
C CYS A 375 10.58 4.98 4.57
N ASP A 376 10.74 6.18 5.12
CA ASP A 376 11.61 7.19 4.54
C ASP A 376 13.08 6.95 4.92
N VAL A 377 13.91 6.93 3.89
CA VAL A 377 15.36 6.83 3.99
C VAL A 377 16.05 7.67 2.91
N PHE A 378 15.32 8.54 2.20
CA PHE A 378 15.87 9.28 1.05
C PHE A 378 17.00 10.24 1.45
N ALA A 379 16.93 10.78 2.67
CA ALA A 379 17.94 11.68 3.23
C ALA A 379 19.08 10.96 3.98
N ILE A 380 19.09 9.62 4.04
CA ILE A 380 20.00 8.84 4.89
C ILE A 380 20.99 8.07 4.02
N THR A 381 22.30 8.29 4.24
CA THR A 381 23.36 7.55 3.55
C THR A 381 23.91 6.41 4.41
N VAL A 382 24.66 5.50 3.78
CA VAL A 382 25.40 4.45 4.51
C VAL A 382 26.49 5.07 5.39
N ASP A 383 27.12 6.16 4.94
CA ASP A 383 28.21 6.82 5.66
C ASP A 383 27.72 7.48 6.96
N ASP A 384 26.47 7.98 7.01
CA ASP A 384 25.86 8.51 8.24
C ASP A 384 25.67 7.42 9.32
N LEU A 385 25.30 6.21 8.88
CA LEU A 385 25.11 5.04 9.77
C LEU A 385 26.43 4.45 10.25
N VAL A 386 27.43 4.38 9.35
CA VAL A 386 28.80 3.95 9.69
C VAL A 386 29.46 4.96 10.64
N SER A 387 29.20 6.26 10.46
CA SER A 387 29.67 7.32 11.35
C SER A 387 28.91 7.38 12.68
N GLY A 388 27.77 6.68 12.81
CA GLY A 388 26.99 6.62 14.03
C GLY A 388 26.34 7.95 14.43
N VAL A 389 25.85 8.75 13.49
CA VAL A 389 25.22 10.06 13.78
C VAL A 389 23.90 9.87 14.52
N ASP A 390 23.87 10.12 15.84
CA ASP A 390 22.76 9.76 16.74
C ASP A 390 21.37 10.11 16.17
N ASN A 391 21.16 11.37 15.75
CA ASN A 391 19.88 11.85 15.22
C ASN A 391 19.39 11.01 14.00
N VAL A 392 20.31 10.65 13.11
CA VAL A 392 20.01 9.89 11.88
C VAL A 392 19.70 8.43 12.21
N VAL A 393 20.45 7.85 13.15
CA VAL A 393 20.20 6.50 13.68
C VAL A 393 18.83 6.41 14.34
N ILE A 394 18.52 7.36 15.22
CA ILE A 394 17.27 7.39 15.99
C ILE A 394 16.09 7.55 15.03
N ALA A 395 16.18 8.45 14.05
CA ALA A 395 15.17 8.62 13.01
C ALA A 395 14.98 7.36 12.13
N LEU A 396 16.05 6.67 11.73
CA LEU A 396 15.94 5.42 10.97
C LEU A 396 15.30 4.29 11.78
N ALA A 397 15.72 4.11 13.04
CA ALA A 397 15.16 3.10 13.93
C ALA A 397 13.69 3.38 14.27
N TRP A 398 13.33 4.66 14.37
CA TRP A 398 11.95 5.13 14.48
C TRP A 398 11.11 4.77 13.25
N GLU A 399 11.54 5.19 12.06
CA GLU A 399 10.90 4.91 10.78
C GLU A 399 10.65 3.41 10.54
N ILE A 400 11.62 2.55 10.84
CA ILE A 400 11.48 1.10 10.74
C ILE A 400 10.39 0.59 11.70
N THR A 401 10.36 1.12 12.93
CA THR A 401 9.41 0.70 13.98
C THR A 401 7.98 1.17 13.66
N ILE A 402 7.83 2.40 13.19
CA ILE A 402 6.54 2.95 12.73
C ILE A 402 6.03 2.20 11.49
N ALA A 403 6.88 1.98 10.48
CA ALA A 403 6.50 1.19 9.30
C ALA A 403 6.04 -0.23 9.67
N GLY A 404 6.70 -0.86 10.66
CA GLY A 404 6.24 -2.14 11.23
C GLY A 404 4.87 -2.02 11.89
N LEU A 405 4.74 -1.11 12.86
CA LEU A 405 3.51 -0.92 13.65
C LEU A 405 2.30 -0.43 12.84
N LEU A 406 2.49 0.23 11.69
CA LEU A 406 1.38 0.72 10.88
C LEU A 406 1.07 -0.21 9.69
N SER A 407 2.07 -0.86 9.09
CA SER A 407 1.84 -1.82 7.98
C SER A 407 1.14 -3.12 8.41
N THR A 408 1.03 -3.38 9.71
CA THR A 408 0.20 -4.47 10.26
C THR A 408 -1.26 -4.10 10.45
N ILE A 409 -1.62 -2.81 10.57
CA ILE A 409 -3.00 -2.36 10.79
C ILE A 409 -3.69 -2.19 9.44
N SER A 410 -3.98 -3.33 8.81
CA SER A 410 -4.73 -3.42 7.55
C SER A 410 -5.87 -4.44 7.67
N LEU A 411 -6.89 -4.28 6.82
CA LEU A 411 -8.01 -5.23 6.71
C LEU A 411 -7.59 -6.65 6.27
N GLU A 412 -6.39 -6.81 5.70
CA GLU A 412 -5.81 -8.12 5.35
C GLU A 412 -5.46 -8.94 6.60
N LYS A 413 -4.90 -8.26 7.61
CA LYS A 413 -4.37 -8.85 8.84
C LYS A 413 -5.38 -8.78 9.98
N HIS A 414 -6.26 -7.78 9.95
CA HIS A 414 -7.30 -7.53 10.93
C HIS A 414 -8.67 -7.30 10.26
N PRO A 415 -9.34 -8.36 9.76
CA PRO A 415 -10.69 -8.27 9.19
C PRO A 415 -11.72 -7.66 10.15
N GLU A 416 -11.50 -7.71 11.46
CA GLU A 416 -12.36 -7.10 12.48
C GLU A 416 -12.49 -5.57 12.34
N ILE A 417 -11.55 -4.92 11.65
CA ILE A 417 -11.57 -3.48 11.32
C ILE A 417 -12.81 -3.11 10.50
N LEU A 418 -13.47 -4.05 9.81
CA LEU A 418 -14.75 -3.82 9.10
C LEU A 418 -15.88 -3.26 10.01
N CYS A 419 -15.81 -3.45 11.32
CA CYS A 419 -16.79 -2.89 12.27
C CYS A 419 -16.58 -1.40 12.58
N LEU A 420 -15.50 -0.77 12.08
CA LEU A 420 -15.23 0.66 12.21
C LEU A 420 -15.88 1.51 11.09
N PHE A 421 -16.63 0.88 10.18
CA PHE A 421 -17.18 1.49 8.98
C PHE A 421 -18.71 1.44 8.95
N SER A 422 -19.30 2.49 8.39
CA SER A 422 -20.76 2.58 8.21
C SER A 422 -21.20 1.80 6.98
N GLU A 423 -22.41 1.25 6.99
CA GLU A 423 -22.94 0.40 5.88
C GLU A 423 -23.02 1.14 4.54
N ASN A 424 -23.15 2.47 4.57
CA ASN A 424 -23.21 3.34 3.40
C ASN A 424 -21.82 3.81 2.90
N GLU A 425 -20.73 3.37 3.52
CA GLU A 425 -19.37 3.84 3.20
C GLU A 425 -18.75 3.02 2.06
N LYS A 426 -18.30 3.70 0.99
CA LYS A 426 -17.78 3.04 -0.21
C LYS A 426 -16.50 2.27 0.09
N MET A 427 -16.47 0.97 -0.22
CA MET A 427 -15.31 0.07 -0.03
C MET A 427 -13.98 0.63 -0.58
N GLN A 428 -14.00 1.42 -1.66
CA GLN A 428 -12.79 2.09 -2.16
C GLN A 428 -12.20 3.10 -1.15
N SER A 429 -13.05 3.90 -0.49
CA SER A 429 -12.64 4.82 0.59
C SER A 429 -12.20 4.11 1.87
N ILE A 430 -12.51 2.82 2.00
CA ILE A 430 -12.04 1.95 3.08
C ILE A 430 -10.63 1.44 2.75
N LYS A 431 -10.40 1.00 1.49
CA LYS A 431 -9.08 0.55 1.00
C LYS A 431 -8.03 1.66 0.99
N ASP A 432 -8.41 2.87 0.58
CA ASP A 432 -7.50 4.02 0.44
C ASP A 432 -7.30 4.80 1.78
N MET A 433 -7.58 4.18 2.93
CA MET A 433 -7.49 4.81 4.26
C MET A 433 -6.16 4.48 4.96
N PRO A 434 -5.35 5.47 5.36
CA PRO A 434 -4.05 5.22 5.97
C PRO A 434 -4.20 4.79 7.45
N PRO A 435 -3.24 4.01 8.01
CA PRO A 435 -3.41 3.30 9.29
C PRO A 435 -3.69 4.18 10.51
N GLU A 436 -3.20 5.42 10.53
CA GLU A 436 -3.42 6.39 11.61
C GLU A 436 -4.90 6.81 11.63
N LYS A 437 -5.57 6.89 10.48
CA LYS A 437 -7.02 7.15 10.42
C LYS A 437 -7.85 5.93 10.81
N LEU A 438 -7.34 4.71 10.59
CA LEU A 438 -7.95 3.49 11.14
C LEU A 438 -7.84 3.46 12.67
N LEU A 439 -6.67 3.79 13.24
CA LEU A 439 -6.47 3.93 14.68
C LEU A 439 -7.37 5.01 15.29
N MET A 440 -7.50 6.17 14.64
CA MET A 440 -8.37 7.24 15.11
C MET A 440 -9.85 6.83 15.13
N ARG A 441 -10.32 6.07 14.12
CA ARG A 441 -11.67 5.46 14.13
C ARG A 441 -11.81 4.42 15.23
N TRP A 442 -10.79 3.60 15.46
CA TRP A 442 -10.77 2.56 16.49
C TRP A 442 -10.87 3.12 17.92
N VAL A 443 -10.11 4.17 18.25
CA VAL A 443 -10.24 4.85 19.55
C VAL A 443 -11.64 5.44 19.70
N ASN A 444 -12.12 6.17 18.70
CA ASN A 444 -13.45 6.79 18.72
C ASN A 444 -14.61 5.77 18.82
N TYR A 445 -14.45 4.57 18.24
CA TYR A 445 -15.39 3.46 18.40
C TYR A 445 -15.49 3.01 19.86
N HIS A 446 -14.35 2.84 20.55
CA HIS A 446 -14.33 2.44 21.95
C HIS A 446 -14.78 3.55 22.91
N LEU A 447 -14.40 4.81 22.67
CA LEU A 447 -14.92 5.97 23.42
C LEU A 447 -16.45 6.05 23.32
N LYS A 448 -17.01 5.84 22.12
CA LYS A 448 -18.46 5.80 21.90
C LYS A 448 -19.13 4.63 22.62
N GLN A 449 -18.51 3.44 22.67
CA GLN A 449 -19.05 2.31 23.46
C GLN A 449 -19.02 2.56 24.97
N ALA A 450 -18.03 3.30 25.46
CA ALA A 450 -17.97 3.76 26.85
C ALA A 450 -18.96 4.91 27.16
N ASN A 451 -19.75 5.36 26.18
CA ASN A 451 -20.64 6.54 26.26
C ASN A 451 -19.92 7.86 26.55
N SER A 452 -18.62 7.97 26.23
CA SER A 452 -17.92 9.26 26.30
C SER A 452 -18.47 10.23 25.26
N SER A 453 -18.55 11.51 25.63
CA SER A 453 -18.91 12.62 24.75
C SER A 453 -17.73 13.08 23.86
N ARG A 454 -16.50 12.64 24.16
CA ARG A 454 -15.29 13.05 23.44
C ARG A 454 -15.08 12.25 22.16
N VAL A 455 -14.55 12.93 21.15
CA VAL A 455 -14.17 12.38 19.85
C VAL A 455 -12.82 12.97 19.45
N ILE A 456 -11.81 12.11 19.32
CA ILE A 456 -10.47 12.52 18.91
C ILE A 456 -10.40 12.77 17.39
N LYS A 457 -9.64 13.78 17.01
CA LYS A 457 -9.38 14.29 15.65
C LYS A 457 -7.88 14.45 15.37
N ASN A 458 -7.05 14.46 16.42
CA ASN A 458 -5.58 14.42 16.36
C ASN A 458 -5.02 13.43 17.41
N PHE A 459 -3.70 13.23 17.40
CA PHE A 459 -2.97 12.40 18.37
C PHE A 459 -2.11 13.23 19.35
N ALA A 460 -2.38 14.54 19.42
CA ALA A 460 -1.67 15.54 20.20
C ALA A 460 -2.58 16.03 21.34
N GLU A 461 -3.05 17.27 21.27
CA GLU A 461 -3.92 17.92 22.27
C GLU A 461 -5.14 17.08 22.67
N ASP A 462 -5.73 16.29 21.76
CA ASP A 462 -6.94 15.48 22.06
C ASP A 462 -6.67 14.28 22.99
N LEU A 463 -5.40 13.92 23.18
CA LEU A 463 -4.94 12.82 24.06
C LEU A 463 -4.14 13.32 25.29
N ARG A 464 -3.73 14.59 25.27
CA ARG A 464 -2.78 15.21 26.19
C ARG A 464 -3.19 15.15 27.66
N ASP A 465 -4.49 15.31 27.92
CA ASP A 465 -5.10 15.23 29.26
C ASP A 465 -5.27 13.79 29.77
N SER A 466 -4.81 12.79 29.01
CA SER A 466 -4.87 11.34 29.29
C SER A 466 -6.26 10.71 29.49
N GLU A 467 -7.36 11.47 29.48
CA GLU A 467 -8.71 10.96 29.75
C GLU A 467 -9.14 9.94 28.67
N CYS A 468 -9.00 10.30 27.40
CA CYS A 468 -9.29 9.42 26.26
C CYS A 468 -8.52 8.09 26.33
N LEU A 469 -7.27 8.14 26.82
CA LEU A 469 -6.41 6.95 26.96
C LEU A 469 -6.82 6.08 28.16
N LEU A 470 -7.22 6.68 29.29
CA LEU A 470 -7.75 5.95 30.44
C LEU A 470 -9.08 5.25 30.13
N ILE A 471 -10.02 5.94 29.46
CA ILE A 471 -11.30 5.37 29.02
C ILE A 471 -11.06 4.21 28.05
N LEU A 472 -10.14 4.38 27.07
CA LEU A 472 -9.76 3.31 26.14
C LEU A 472 -9.16 2.09 26.85
N LEU A 473 -8.20 2.29 27.75
CA LEU A 473 -7.57 1.21 28.52
C LEU A 473 -8.58 0.49 29.41
N ASN A 474 -9.54 1.21 30.00
CA ASN A 474 -10.66 0.62 30.72
C ASN A 474 -11.53 -0.25 29.80
N GLN A 475 -12.01 0.29 28.67
CA GLN A 475 -12.86 -0.46 27.73
C GLN A 475 -12.17 -1.72 27.18
N LEU A 476 -10.85 -1.68 26.94
CA LEU A 476 -10.06 -2.83 26.49
C LEU A 476 -9.75 -3.85 27.62
N SER A 477 -9.80 -3.46 28.90
CA SER A 477 -9.71 -4.40 30.02
C SER A 477 -10.22 -3.85 31.37
N PRO A 478 -11.55 -3.87 31.62
CA PRO A 478 -12.11 -3.27 32.84
C PRO A 478 -11.59 -3.90 34.13
N LYS A 479 -11.21 -5.18 34.07
CA LYS A 479 -10.65 -5.96 35.19
C LYS A 479 -9.15 -5.73 35.47
N ARG A 480 -8.42 -5.02 34.60
CA ARG A 480 -6.98 -4.73 34.77
C ARG A 480 -6.68 -3.24 34.83
N CYS A 481 -7.52 -2.43 34.21
CA CYS A 481 -7.42 -0.97 34.13
C CYS A 481 -8.74 -0.36 34.62
N PRO A 482 -9.11 -0.55 35.90
CA PRO A 482 -10.29 0.12 36.46
C PRO A 482 -10.09 1.64 36.45
N LEU A 483 -11.21 2.38 36.48
CA LEU A 483 -11.19 3.86 36.61
C LEU A 483 -11.25 4.31 38.08
N ASP A 484 -11.19 3.37 39.04
CA ASP A 484 -11.29 3.61 40.48
C ASP A 484 -10.19 4.55 41.03
N GLU A 485 -9.06 4.64 40.31
CA GLU A 485 -7.91 5.52 40.63
C GLU A 485 -7.99 6.90 39.91
N TYR A 486 -8.98 7.14 39.04
CA TYR A 486 -9.12 8.37 38.24
C TYR A 486 -10.05 9.39 38.90
N SER A 487 -9.69 10.67 38.80
CA SER A 487 -10.55 11.82 39.11
C SER A 487 -10.34 12.96 38.11
N GLU A 488 -11.41 13.69 37.80
CA GLU A 488 -11.38 14.88 36.93
C GLU A 488 -10.51 16.01 37.49
N ASP A 489 -10.33 16.07 38.82
CA ASP A 489 -9.48 17.05 39.52
C ASP A 489 -7.97 16.74 39.43
N MET A 490 -7.57 15.58 38.89
CA MET A 490 -6.15 15.22 38.74
C MET A 490 -5.45 16.08 37.69
N ASP A 491 -4.19 16.41 37.94
CA ASP A 491 -3.27 16.99 36.96
C ASP A 491 -2.94 15.99 35.82
N TYR A 492 -2.40 16.49 34.71
CA TYR A 492 -2.14 15.66 33.53
C TYR A 492 -0.98 14.67 33.73
N GLU A 493 -0.01 14.96 34.59
CA GLU A 493 1.17 14.11 34.83
C GLU A 493 0.75 12.86 35.62
N SER A 494 0.00 13.03 36.71
CA SER A 494 -0.59 11.94 37.49
C SER A 494 -1.53 11.06 36.66
N ARG A 495 -2.32 11.63 35.74
CA ARG A 495 -3.17 10.83 34.82
C ARG A 495 -2.33 10.05 33.81
N ALA A 496 -1.26 10.65 33.27
CA ALA A 496 -0.36 9.98 32.34
C ALA A 496 0.43 8.85 33.04
N GLU A 497 0.79 9.00 34.31
CA GLU A 497 1.31 7.89 35.13
C GLU A 497 0.30 6.74 35.25
N LEU A 498 -0.99 7.02 35.45
CA LEU A 498 -2.03 5.98 35.45
C LEU A 498 -2.18 5.29 34.08
N VAL A 499 -2.12 6.03 32.96
CA VAL A 499 -2.13 5.46 31.59
C VAL A 499 -0.95 4.50 31.42
N VAL A 500 0.24 4.95 31.77
CA VAL A 500 1.51 4.21 31.63
C VAL A 500 1.53 2.96 32.53
N SER A 501 1.08 3.09 33.79
CA SER A 501 0.89 1.98 34.73
C SER A 501 -0.12 0.95 34.20
N ASN A 502 -1.26 1.41 33.68
CA ASN A 502 -2.29 0.54 33.12
C ASN A 502 -1.84 -0.16 31.82
N ALA A 503 -1.10 0.51 30.94
CA ALA A 503 -0.51 -0.11 29.75
C ALA A 503 0.45 -1.26 30.10
N ALA A 504 1.27 -1.10 31.14
CA ALA A 504 2.14 -2.16 31.65
C ALA A 504 1.33 -3.38 32.14
N LYS A 505 0.20 -3.19 32.84
CA LYS A 505 -0.74 -4.26 33.25
C LYS A 505 -1.34 -5.03 32.06
N LEU A 506 -1.34 -4.46 30.85
CA LEU A 506 -1.79 -5.10 29.61
C LEU A 506 -0.68 -5.83 28.83
N ASN A 507 0.58 -5.79 29.29
CA ASN A 507 1.76 -6.24 28.55
C ASN A 507 2.02 -5.42 27.26
N CYS A 508 1.68 -4.13 27.30
CA CYS A 508 2.12 -3.10 26.34
C CYS A 508 3.15 -2.19 27.04
N PRO A 509 4.42 -2.63 27.17
CA PRO A 509 5.40 -1.93 28.00
C PRO A 509 5.92 -0.65 27.34
N PHE A 510 5.69 0.50 27.99
CA PHE A 510 6.53 1.71 27.95
C PHE A 510 7.15 2.07 26.59
N PHE A 511 6.30 2.24 25.57
CA PHE A 511 6.68 2.90 24.32
C PHE A 511 6.61 4.43 24.41
N VAL A 512 6.01 4.96 25.48
CA VAL A 512 5.75 6.39 25.71
C VAL A 512 5.96 6.69 27.20
N SER A 513 6.53 7.85 27.53
CA SER A 513 6.69 8.32 28.91
C SER A 513 5.59 9.32 29.30
N VAL A 514 5.48 9.63 30.60
CA VAL A 514 4.59 10.67 31.15
C VAL A 514 4.73 11.98 30.38
N SER A 515 5.98 12.44 30.20
CA SER A 515 6.32 13.69 29.49
C SER A 515 5.91 13.67 28.01
N ASN A 516 5.92 12.50 27.35
CA ASN A 516 5.51 12.38 25.95
C ASN A 516 3.98 12.38 25.76
N ILE A 517 3.19 12.05 26.79
CA ILE A 517 1.72 12.19 26.70
C ILE A 517 1.32 13.65 26.98
N VAL A 518 1.97 14.31 27.95
CA VAL A 518 1.56 15.64 28.45
C VAL A 518 2.07 16.81 27.59
N SER A 519 3.12 16.60 26.78
CA SER A 519 3.46 17.49 25.66
C SER A 519 2.61 17.13 24.42
N ALA A 520 2.11 18.16 23.73
CA ALA A 520 1.36 18.00 22.48
C ALA A 520 2.26 17.71 21.26
N ASP A 521 3.57 17.87 21.40
CA ASP A 521 4.54 17.82 20.31
C ASP A 521 4.75 16.37 19.82
N TYR A 522 4.71 15.40 20.73
CA TYR A 522 5.02 13.98 20.49
C TYR A 522 3.87 13.14 19.90
N SER A 523 3.12 13.69 18.95
CA SER A 523 1.91 13.02 18.41
C SER A 523 2.19 11.64 17.79
N GLU A 524 3.38 11.42 17.24
CA GLU A 524 3.78 10.14 16.63
C GLU A 524 4.03 9.03 17.68
N LEU A 525 4.55 9.38 18.86
CA LEU A 525 4.69 8.45 19.99
C LEU A 525 3.31 7.97 20.49
N ASN A 526 2.31 8.85 20.49
CA ASN A 526 0.92 8.48 20.78
C ASN A 526 0.32 7.58 19.69
N ILE A 527 0.61 7.81 18.39
CA ILE A 527 0.21 6.91 17.29
C ILE A 527 0.81 5.51 17.51
N ALA A 528 2.12 5.43 17.79
CA ALA A 528 2.82 4.18 17.98
C ALA A 528 2.34 3.40 19.22
N PHE A 529 2.02 4.09 20.31
CA PHE A 529 1.39 3.51 21.50
C PHE A 529 0.03 2.89 21.17
N LEU A 530 -0.82 3.62 20.45
CA LEU A 530 -2.14 3.14 20.05
C LEU A 530 -2.04 1.99 19.05
N ALA A 531 -1.06 2.01 18.14
CA ALA A 531 -0.75 0.89 17.25
C ALA A 531 -0.33 -0.36 18.05
N LYS A 532 0.60 -0.22 19.01
CA LYS A 532 1.04 -1.33 19.85
C LYS A 532 -0.08 -1.85 20.76
N LEU A 533 -0.92 -0.97 21.29
CA LEU A 533 -2.09 -1.31 22.08
C LEU A 533 -3.13 -2.06 21.24
N PHE A 534 -3.41 -1.62 20.01
CA PHE A 534 -4.29 -2.30 19.05
C PHE A 534 -3.83 -3.74 18.76
N HIS A 535 -2.55 -3.97 18.45
CA HIS A 535 -2.02 -5.32 18.26
C HIS A 535 -2.09 -6.18 19.52
N THR A 536 -1.93 -5.55 20.70
CA THR A 536 -2.01 -6.26 21.98
C THR A 536 -3.46 -6.66 22.26
N ARG A 537 -4.43 -5.75 22.01
CA ARG A 537 -5.88 -5.94 22.09
C ARG A 537 -6.63 -4.93 21.22
N SER A 538 -7.18 -5.37 20.08
CA SER A 538 -8.10 -4.55 19.29
C SER A 538 -9.46 -4.39 19.99
N GLY A 539 -9.88 -5.38 20.80
CA GLY A 539 -11.14 -5.34 21.56
C GLY A 539 -12.41 -5.39 20.70
N LEU A 540 -12.27 -5.44 19.37
CA LEU A 540 -13.37 -5.56 18.42
C LEU A 540 -13.95 -6.98 18.47
N LYS A 541 -15.27 -7.09 18.26
CA LYS A 541 -16.01 -8.35 18.27
C LYS A 541 -16.93 -8.36 17.06
N VAL A 542 -16.87 -9.42 16.26
CA VAL A 542 -17.58 -9.55 14.99
C VAL A 542 -18.11 -10.98 14.86
N SER A 543 -19.25 -11.19 14.20
CA SER A 543 -19.69 -12.54 13.84
C SER A 543 -18.91 -13.04 12.61
N SER A 544 -18.75 -14.36 12.52
CA SER A 544 -18.11 -14.99 11.35
C SER A 544 -18.93 -14.80 10.06
N GLU A 545 -20.21 -14.51 10.15
CA GLU A 545 -21.13 -14.38 9.01
C GLU A 545 -21.09 -12.97 8.41
N ASP A 546 -21.02 -11.93 9.26
CA ASP A 546 -20.81 -10.54 8.82
C ASP A 546 -19.50 -10.36 8.04
N ILE A 547 -18.44 -11.05 8.47
CA ILE A 547 -17.12 -11.02 7.83
C ILE A 547 -17.21 -11.65 6.43
N ASN A 548 -17.76 -12.87 6.32
CA ASN A 548 -17.79 -13.58 5.04
C ASN A 548 -18.65 -12.88 3.98
N LEU A 549 -19.78 -12.26 4.38
CA LEU A 549 -20.61 -11.47 3.48
C LEU A 549 -19.91 -10.21 2.96
N ARG A 550 -19.04 -9.58 3.76
CA ARG A 550 -18.27 -8.38 3.36
C ARG A 550 -16.94 -8.69 2.67
N ILE A 551 -16.39 -9.90 2.84
CA ILE A 551 -15.12 -10.33 2.22
C ILE A 551 -15.28 -10.82 0.76
N LEU A 552 -16.48 -11.20 0.30
CA LEU A 552 -16.65 -11.66 -1.08
C LEU A 552 -16.21 -10.60 -2.12
N ASP A 553 -16.61 -9.35 -1.94
CA ASP A 553 -16.17 -8.18 -2.74
C ASP A 553 -14.72 -7.70 -2.40
N TYR A 554 -14.11 -8.24 -1.35
CA TYR A 554 -12.78 -7.84 -0.88
C TYR A 554 -11.65 -8.56 -1.64
N THR A 555 -11.96 -9.57 -2.46
CA THR A 555 -11.03 -10.43 -3.23
C THR A 555 -10.27 -9.75 -4.37
N ALA A 556 -10.11 -8.42 -4.30
CA ALA A 556 -9.17 -7.62 -5.07
C ALA A 556 -8.43 -6.65 -4.12
N LEU A 557 -7.47 -7.20 -3.39
CA LEU A 557 -6.45 -6.42 -2.66
C LEU A 557 -5.58 -5.62 -3.64
N GLY A 558 -4.86 -4.62 -3.14
CA GLY A 558 -3.89 -3.87 -3.94
C GLY A 558 -2.90 -4.85 -4.58
N THR A 559 -2.72 -4.76 -5.90
CA THR A 559 -1.83 -5.69 -6.61
C THR A 559 -0.39 -5.54 -6.10
N ARG A 560 0.41 -6.61 -6.13
CA ARG A 560 1.85 -6.51 -5.80
C ARG A 560 2.56 -5.42 -6.62
N GLU A 561 2.11 -5.23 -7.87
CA GLU A 561 2.54 -4.12 -8.74
C GLU A 561 2.24 -2.73 -8.13
N GLU A 562 1.08 -2.51 -7.52
CA GLU A 562 0.73 -1.25 -6.84
C GLU A 562 1.71 -0.90 -5.72
N ARG A 563 1.99 -1.87 -4.83
CA ARG A 563 3.00 -1.70 -3.76
C ARG A 563 4.38 -1.41 -4.36
N ALA A 564 4.80 -2.18 -5.36
CA ALA A 564 6.10 -1.99 -6.00
C ALA A 564 6.26 -0.60 -6.63
N PHE A 565 5.23 -0.11 -7.34
CA PHE A 565 5.27 1.25 -7.91
C PHE A 565 5.19 2.34 -6.84
N ARG A 566 4.39 2.18 -5.78
CA ARG A 566 4.36 3.16 -4.67
C ARG A 566 5.73 3.32 -4.03
N ILE A 567 6.42 2.20 -3.73
CA ILE A 567 7.78 2.26 -3.16
C ILE A 567 8.74 2.89 -4.18
N TRP A 568 8.74 2.42 -5.43
CA TRP A 568 9.59 2.97 -6.50
C TRP A 568 9.44 4.49 -6.65
N ILE A 569 8.23 5.02 -6.68
CA ILE A 569 7.97 6.47 -6.81
C ILE A 569 8.52 7.23 -5.59
N ASN A 570 8.34 6.69 -4.38
CA ASN A 570 8.85 7.32 -3.16
C ASN A 570 10.39 7.35 -3.11
N THR A 571 11.10 6.48 -3.82
CA THR A 571 12.59 6.53 -3.91
C THR A 571 13.13 7.80 -4.59
N PHE A 572 12.29 8.58 -5.28
CA PHE A 572 12.71 9.84 -5.92
C PHE A 572 12.74 11.06 -4.99
N GLY A 573 12.23 10.94 -3.75
CA GLY A 573 12.14 12.03 -2.78
C GLY A 573 11.12 13.10 -3.17
N PHE A 574 9.86 12.72 -3.41
CA PHE A 574 8.79 13.64 -3.82
C PHE A 574 7.85 14.00 -2.68
N GLU A 575 7.74 15.30 -2.38
CA GLU A 575 6.71 15.83 -1.49
C GLU A 575 5.42 16.26 -2.23
N PRO A 576 4.22 16.00 -1.67
CA PRO A 576 3.96 15.04 -0.59
C PRO A 576 4.16 13.60 -1.05
N ARG A 577 4.60 12.73 -0.14
CA ARG A 577 4.85 11.30 -0.38
C ARG A 577 3.60 10.56 -0.89
N VAL A 578 3.79 9.59 -1.79
CA VAL A 578 2.69 8.75 -2.31
C VAL A 578 2.30 7.69 -1.29
N THR A 579 1.05 7.73 -0.84
CA THR A 579 0.47 6.79 0.14
C THR A 579 -0.62 5.92 -0.49
N ALA A 580 -1.48 6.51 -1.32
CA ALA A 580 -2.56 5.84 -2.04
C ALA A 580 -2.41 6.09 -3.54
N LEU A 581 -1.75 5.17 -4.26
CA LEU A 581 -1.30 5.35 -5.65
C LEU A 581 -2.42 5.82 -6.60
N TYR A 582 -3.62 5.23 -6.50
CA TYR A 582 -4.77 5.55 -7.35
C TYR A 582 -5.49 6.86 -7.01
N LYS A 583 -5.04 7.56 -5.97
CA LYS A 583 -5.59 8.83 -5.48
C LYS A 583 -4.58 9.96 -5.64
N ASP A 584 -3.36 9.75 -5.17
CA ASP A 584 -2.34 10.80 -5.07
C ASP A 584 -1.75 11.17 -6.45
N LEU A 585 -1.90 10.31 -7.46
CA LEU A 585 -1.49 10.57 -8.86
C LEU A 585 -2.60 11.22 -9.73
N ARG A 586 -3.84 11.36 -9.24
CA ARG A 586 -5.01 11.77 -10.05
C ARG A 586 -4.90 13.18 -10.65
N ASN A 587 -4.15 14.07 -10.01
CA ASN A 587 -3.98 15.45 -10.46
C ASN A 587 -2.85 15.63 -11.49
N GLY A 588 -2.21 14.54 -11.91
CA GLY A 588 -1.12 14.50 -12.89
C GLY A 588 0.23 15.03 -12.41
N ILE A 589 0.31 15.81 -11.31
CA ILE A 589 1.56 16.44 -10.86
C ILE A 589 2.62 15.40 -10.51
N VAL A 590 2.28 14.39 -9.72
CA VAL A 590 3.23 13.32 -9.35
C VAL A 590 3.72 12.56 -10.60
N VAL A 591 2.83 12.33 -11.56
CA VAL A 591 3.17 11.67 -12.84
C VAL A 591 4.17 12.53 -13.63
N LEU A 592 3.95 13.84 -13.70
CA LEU A 592 4.86 14.78 -14.35
C LEU A 592 6.21 14.88 -13.62
N LYS A 593 6.21 14.91 -12.27
CA LYS A 593 7.44 14.86 -11.45
C LYS A 593 8.27 13.61 -11.77
N ILE A 594 7.63 12.44 -11.90
CA ILE A 594 8.30 11.18 -12.30
C ILE A 594 8.94 11.32 -13.68
N LEU A 595 8.19 11.79 -14.69
CA LEU A 595 8.70 11.90 -16.07
C LEU A 595 9.89 12.87 -16.18
N ASP A 596 9.85 14.02 -15.49
CA ASP A 596 10.95 15.00 -15.51
C ASP A 596 12.15 14.53 -14.67
N LYS A 597 11.93 13.79 -13.57
CA LYS A 597 13.03 13.18 -12.78
C LYS A 597 13.77 12.11 -13.58
N ILE A 598 13.05 11.32 -14.40
CA ILE A 598 13.62 10.31 -15.31
C ILE A 598 14.38 10.95 -16.47
N LYS A 599 13.94 12.13 -16.94
CA LYS A 599 14.62 12.88 -17.98
C LYS A 599 14.48 14.39 -17.76
N PRO A 600 15.45 15.04 -17.09
CA PRO A 600 15.35 16.45 -16.73
C PRO A 600 15.12 17.39 -17.91
N GLY A 601 14.12 18.28 -17.79
CA GLY A 601 13.77 19.26 -18.81
C GLY A 601 12.89 18.71 -19.93
N PHE A 602 12.23 17.57 -19.73
CA PHE A 602 11.24 17.03 -20.68
C PHE A 602 9.80 17.47 -20.36
N VAL A 603 9.58 18.03 -19.17
CA VAL A 603 8.31 18.67 -18.75
C VAL A 603 8.49 20.20 -18.75
N ASP A 604 7.61 20.91 -19.47
CA ASP A 604 7.49 22.37 -19.34
C ASP A 604 6.54 22.69 -18.18
N TRP A 605 7.13 22.95 -17.02
CA TRP A 605 6.42 23.31 -15.80
C TRP A 605 5.56 24.59 -15.92
N LYS A 606 5.72 25.40 -16.97
CA LYS A 606 4.84 26.55 -17.25
C LYS A 606 3.47 26.15 -17.82
N HIS A 607 3.33 24.91 -18.28
CA HIS A 607 2.09 24.34 -18.80
C HIS A 607 1.36 23.47 -17.77
N VAL A 608 1.90 23.34 -16.55
CA VAL A 608 1.35 22.50 -15.48
C VAL A 608 0.51 23.35 -14.53
N ASN A 609 -0.76 22.99 -14.36
CA ASN A 609 -1.63 23.62 -13.37
C ASN A 609 -1.23 23.14 -11.95
N THR A 610 -0.84 24.06 -11.07
CA THR A 610 -0.58 23.78 -9.64
C THR A 610 -1.78 24.06 -8.75
N ASP A 611 -2.54 25.13 -9.04
CA ASP A 611 -3.67 25.59 -8.24
C ASP A 611 -4.99 25.16 -8.87
N PHE A 612 -5.58 24.09 -8.34
CA PHE A 612 -6.78 23.46 -8.88
C PHE A 612 -8.04 24.25 -8.53
N SER A 613 -8.41 25.18 -9.41
CA SER A 613 -9.70 25.87 -9.37
C SER A 613 -10.83 25.05 -9.99
N ASN A 614 -10.50 24.06 -10.84
CA ASN A 614 -11.47 23.23 -11.55
C ASN A 614 -10.89 21.85 -11.92
N ILE A 615 -11.71 20.80 -11.85
CA ILE A 615 -11.38 19.41 -12.21
C ILE A 615 -10.75 19.30 -13.61
N TYR A 616 -11.14 20.15 -14.56
CA TYR A 616 -10.55 20.14 -15.90
C TYR A 616 -9.04 20.41 -15.90
N GLN A 617 -8.50 21.17 -14.93
CA GLN A 617 -7.06 21.44 -14.80
C GLN A 617 -6.25 20.19 -14.36
N GLU A 618 -6.84 19.33 -13.53
CA GLU A 618 -6.26 18.03 -13.18
C GLU A 618 -6.24 17.10 -14.40
N ILE A 619 -7.31 17.12 -15.20
CA ILE A 619 -7.42 16.34 -16.44
C ILE A 619 -6.45 16.87 -17.52
N GLU A 620 -6.23 18.19 -17.61
CA GLU A 620 -5.21 18.82 -18.45
C GLU A 620 -3.80 18.33 -18.09
N ASN A 621 -3.43 18.38 -16.80
CA ASN A 621 -2.16 17.83 -16.32
C ASN A 621 -1.98 16.36 -16.69
N CYS A 622 -3.04 15.54 -16.53
CA CYS A 622 -3.00 14.13 -16.89
C CYS A 622 -2.88 13.89 -18.40
N ASN A 623 -3.57 14.68 -19.23
CA ASN A 623 -3.41 14.63 -20.69
C ASN A 623 -1.99 15.02 -21.10
N TYR A 624 -1.42 16.05 -20.47
CA TYR A 624 -0.05 16.47 -20.70
C TYR A 624 0.97 15.40 -20.29
N ALA A 625 0.75 14.69 -19.18
CA ALA A 625 1.58 13.54 -18.78
C ALA A 625 1.55 12.41 -19.84
N ILE A 626 0.39 12.12 -20.44
CA ILE A 626 0.27 11.19 -21.56
C ILE A 626 1.00 11.69 -22.82
N GLU A 627 0.99 12.99 -23.11
CA GLU A 627 1.78 13.56 -24.20
C GLU A 627 3.28 13.45 -23.96
N VAL A 628 3.78 13.80 -22.77
CA VAL A 628 5.20 13.72 -22.41
C VAL A 628 5.67 12.26 -22.48
N GLY A 629 4.88 11.32 -21.96
CA GLY A 629 5.14 9.88 -22.10
C GLY A 629 5.21 9.41 -23.56
N LYS A 630 4.31 9.88 -24.43
CA LYS A 630 4.36 9.59 -25.88
C LYS A 630 5.59 10.22 -26.55
N LYS A 631 6.00 11.43 -26.16
CA LYS A 631 7.21 12.13 -26.64
C LYS A 631 8.50 11.41 -26.18
N LEU A 632 8.50 10.75 -25.03
CA LEU A 632 9.58 9.87 -24.56
C LEU A 632 9.65 8.53 -25.32
N GLY A 633 8.57 8.15 -26.03
CA GLY A 633 8.47 6.91 -26.80
C GLY A 633 7.77 5.75 -26.07
N LEU A 634 7.07 6.03 -24.96
CA LEU A 634 6.24 5.04 -24.27
C LEU A 634 5.03 4.63 -25.14
N ARG A 635 4.65 3.35 -25.10
CA ARG A 635 3.56 2.78 -25.93
C ARG A 635 2.20 2.98 -25.26
N LEU A 636 1.82 4.24 -25.08
CA LEU A 636 0.58 4.66 -24.42
C LEU A 636 -0.63 4.62 -25.39
N VAL A 637 -0.93 3.43 -25.90
CA VAL A 637 -2.10 3.14 -26.75
C VAL A 637 -3.30 2.88 -25.85
N ASN A 638 -4.46 3.46 -26.19
CA ASN A 638 -5.71 3.36 -25.42
C ASN A 638 -5.60 3.81 -23.95
N ILE A 639 -4.71 4.76 -23.65
CA ILE A 639 -4.64 5.47 -22.35
C ILE A 639 -4.81 6.97 -22.59
N SER A 640 -5.69 7.59 -21.82
CA SER A 640 -6.05 9.00 -21.81
C SER A 640 -5.75 9.67 -20.46
N GLY A 641 -5.71 11.00 -20.38
CA GLY A 641 -5.56 11.70 -19.10
C GLY A 641 -6.74 11.44 -18.15
N THR A 642 -7.94 11.22 -18.68
CA THR A 642 -9.11 10.83 -17.89
C THR A 642 -8.96 9.47 -17.20
N ASP A 643 -8.15 8.55 -17.72
CA ASP A 643 -7.89 7.26 -17.06
C ASP A 643 -7.02 7.41 -15.81
N ILE A 644 -6.03 8.33 -15.85
CA ILE A 644 -5.20 8.69 -14.70
C ILE A 644 -6.06 9.42 -13.65
N PHE A 645 -6.82 10.44 -14.06
CA PHE A 645 -7.69 11.21 -13.15
C PHE A 645 -8.75 10.35 -12.45
N ASN A 646 -9.36 9.39 -13.16
CA ASN A 646 -10.31 8.46 -12.56
C ASN A 646 -9.67 7.42 -11.63
N GLY A 647 -8.34 7.27 -11.66
CA GLY A 647 -7.61 6.24 -10.91
C GLY A 647 -7.79 4.83 -11.49
N SER A 648 -7.89 4.71 -12.82
CA SER A 648 -8.11 3.42 -13.51
C SER A 648 -6.93 2.46 -13.29
N GLN A 649 -7.12 1.47 -12.42
CA GLN A 649 -6.02 0.66 -11.88
C GLN A 649 -5.15 0.03 -12.98
N THR A 650 -5.74 -0.77 -13.87
CA THR A 650 -5.01 -1.47 -14.95
C THR A 650 -4.25 -0.53 -15.88
N LEU A 651 -4.83 0.64 -16.19
CA LEU A 651 -4.23 1.60 -17.12
C LEU A 651 -3.13 2.43 -16.45
N LEU A 652 -3.30 2.81 -15.18
CA LEU A 652 -2.28 3.50 -14.40
C LEU A 652 -1.08 2.59 -14.11
N LEU A 653 -1.31 1.33 -13.69
CA LEU A 653 -0.24 0.32 -13.54
C LEU A 653 0.47 0.05 -14.88
N GLY A 654 -0.27 0.03 -15.99
CA GLY A 654 0.29 -0.12 -17.35
C GLY A 654 1.13 1.07 -17.82
N PHE A 655 0.80 2.28 -17.39
CA PHE A 655 1.61 3.49 -17.60
C PHE A 655 2.87 3.47 -16.72
N LEU A 656 2.72 3.19 -15.42
CA LEU A 656 3.81 3.19 -14.45
C LEU A 656 4.84 2.09 -14.75
N TRP A 657 4.38 0.90 -15.17
CA TRP A 657 5.27 -0.15 -15.67
C TRP A 657 6.20 0.36 -16.78
N GLN A 658 5.63 0.92 -17.85
CA GLN A 658 6.40 1.39 -19.00
C GLN A 658 7.36 2.54 -18.62
N THR A 659 6.94 3.37 -17.67
CA THR A 659 7.74 4.49 -17.17
C THR A 659 8.94 4.01 -16.34
N MET A 660 8.74 3.00 -15.48
CA MET A 660 9.80 2.35 -14.70
C MET A 660 10.75 1.53 -15.59
N GLU A 661 10.21 0.79 -16.56
CA GLU A 661 10.98 0.02 -17.56
C GLU A 661 11.89 0.95 -18.39
N PHE A 662 11.35 2.11 -18.81
CA PHE A 662 12.10 3.14 -19.52
C PHE A 662 13.18 3.79 -18.65
N HIS A 663 12.88 4.11 -17.38
CA HIS A 663 13.85 4.65 -16.42
C HIS A 663 15.07 3.73 -16.25
N LEU A 664 14.82 2.44 -16.00
CA LEU A 664 15.86 1.43 -15.85
C LEU A 664 16.72 1.29 -17.12
N LYS A 665 16.08 1.23 -18.30
CA LYS A 665 16.78 1.15 -19.59
C LYS A 665 17.55 2.44 -19.93
N ASN A 666 17.09 3.61 -19.45
CA ASN A 666 17.81 4.88 -19.60
C ASN A 666 19.11 4.87 -18.77
N ILE A 667 19.04 4.52 -17.48
CA ILE A 667 20.22 4.39 -16.60
C ILE A 667 21.26 3.44 -17.20
N LEU A 668 20.82 2.24 -17.65
CA LEU A 668 21.72 1.25 -18.26
C LEU A 668 22.35 1.74 -19.59
N SER A 669 21.65 2.59 -20.32
CA SER A 669 22.17 3.21 -21.56
C SER A 669 23.18 4.32 -21.27
N GLU A 670 22.93 5.14 -20.24
CA GLU A 670 23.84 6.21 -19.78
C GLU A 670 25.15 5.63 -19.22
N LEU A 671 25.06 4.54 -18.45
CA LEU A 671 26.21 3.77 -17.95
C LEU A 671 26.94 2.97 -19.05
N LYS A 672 26.41 2.93 -20.28
CA LYS A 672 26.98 2.25 -21.46
C LYS A 672 27.32 0.78 -21.19
N VAL A 673 26.46 0.08 -20.44
CA VAL A 673 26.66 -1.33 -20.06
C VAL A 673 26.77 -2.23 -21.30
N ILE A 674 26.04 -1.88 -22.36
CA ILE A 674 26.08 -2.52 -23.68
C ILE A 674 26.64 -1.52 -24.70
N LYS A 675 27.52 -1.98 -25.59
CA LYS A 675 28.28 -1.12 -26.53
C LYS A 675 27.48 -0.62 -27.74
N SER A 676 26.21 -0.99 -27.87
CA SER A 676 25.39 -0.74 -29.06
C SER A 676 23.90 -0.62 -28.76
N GLY A 677 23.26 0.45 -29.29
CA GLY A 677 21.81 0.50 -29.47
C GLY A 677 20.95 0.75 -28.22
N LYS A 678 19.65 0.48 -28.37
CA LYS A 678 18.67 0.52 -27.27
C LYS A 678 18.64 -0.84 -26.59
N ILE A 679 18.88 -0.88 -25.29
CA ILE A 679 18.92 -2.11 -24.50
C ILE A 679 17.56 -2.83 -24.52
N THR A 680 17.59 -4.10 -24.90
CA THR A 680 16.44 -5.01 -24.97
C THR A 680 16.47 -6.07 -23.88
N ASP A 681 15.29 -6.60 -23.53
CA ASP A 681 15.10 -7.64 -22.53
C ASP A 681 15.95 -8.89 -22.83
N THR A 682 16.13 -9.21 -24.12
CA THR A 682 16.97 -10.33 -24.59
C THR A 682 18.44 -10.10 -24.25
N GLU A 683 19.00 -8.91 -24.54
CA GLU A 683 20.39 -8.59 -24.22
C GLU A 683 20.66 -8.59 -22.71
N MET A 684 19.67 -8.23 -21.88
CA MET A 684 19.76 -8.32 -20.42
C MET A 684 19.83 -9.77 -19.93
N VAL A 685 19.05 -10.68 -20.53
CA VAL A 685 19.11 -12.13 -20.23
C VAL A 685 20.40 -12.76 -20.76
N GLU A 686 20.85 -12.39 -21.95
CA GLU A 686 22.13 -12.84 -22.53
C GLU A 686 23.32 -12.39 -21.66
N TRP A 687 23.31 -11.15 -21.16
CA TRP A 687 24.30 -10.66 -20.20
C TRP A 687 24.30 -11.51 -18.93
N ALA A 688 23.15 -11.75 -18.31
CA ALA A 688 23.06 -12.52 -17.06
C ALA A 688 23.58 -13.96 -17.26
N ASN A 689 23.16 -14.61 -18.35
CA ASN A 689 23.66 -15.92 -18.76
C ASN A 689 25.18 -15.95 -19.00
N ALA A 690 25.75 -14.86 -19.52
CA ALA A 690 27.19 -14.74 -19.74
C ALA A 690 27.98 -14.57 -18.43
N GLN A 691 27.47 -13.80 -17.45
CA GLN A 691 28.09 -13.67 -16.13
C GLN A 691 28.08 -15.00 -15.36
N ILE A 692 26.92 -15.66 -15.29
CA ILE A 692 26.78 -16.98 -14.64
C ILE A 692 27.77 -17.99 -15.26
N LYS A 693 27.91 -17.99 -16.59
CA LYS A 693 28.84 -18.86 -17.31
C LYS A 693 30.31 -18.49 -17.07
N SER A 694 30.67 -17.22 -16.93
CA SER A 694 32.05 -16.80 -16.62
C SER A 694 32.46 -17.21 -15.20
N ALA A 695 31.51 -17.24 -14.27
CA ALA A 695 31.68 -17.77 -12.91
C ALA A 695 31.65 -19.31 -12.81
N GLY A 696 31.59 -20.03 -13.93
CA GLY A 696 31.60 -21.50 -13.98
C GLY A 696 30.30 -22.16 -13.50
N LYS A 697 29.19 -21.43 -13.45
CA LYS A 697 27.87 -21.93 -13.02
C LYS A 697 27.01 -22.37 -14.20
N SER A 698 26.08 -23.29 -13.94
CA SER A 698 25.24 -23.95 -14.96
C SER A 698 23.81 -23.41 -15.08
N SER A 699 23.39 -22.53 -14.17
CA SER A 699 22.01 -22.00 -14.07
C SER A 699 21.73 -20.97 -15.17
N GLN A 700 21.63 -21.41 -16.43
CA GLN A 700 21.29 -20.55 -17.57
C GLN A 700 19.81 -20.66 -17.94
N VAL A 701 19.20 -19.57 -18.40
CA VAL A 701 17.75 -19.47 -18.71
C VAL A 701 17.50 -19.02 -20.14
N SER A 702 16.45 -19.56 -20.77
CA SER A 702 16.05 -19.20 -22.14
C SER A 702 15.38 -17.82 -22.23
N SER A 703 14.68 -17.40 -21.17
CA SER A 703 13.93 -16.15 -21.09
C SER A 703 13.49 -15.88 -19.65
N LEU A 704 12.95 -14.69 -19.36
CA LEU A 704 12.31 -14.39 -18.07
C LEU A 704 10.95 -15.06 -17.84
N LYS A 705 10.61 -16.08 -18.64
CA LYS A 705 9.45 -16.97 -18.46
C LYS A 705 9.87 -18.42 -18.18
N ASP A 706 11.18 -18.66 -18.04
CA ASP A 706 11.74 -19.99 -17.89
C ASP A 706 11.39 -20.59 -16.51
N PRO A 707 10.68 -21.75 -16.44
CA PRO A 707 10.24 -22.32 -15.16
C PRO A 707 11.38 -22.72 -14.21
N SER A 708 12.63 -22.81 -14.68
CA SER A 708 13.81 -23.04 -13.83
C SER A 708 14.06 -21.92 -12.81
N ILE A 709 13.64 -20.68 -13.13
CA ILE A 709 13.83 -19.50 -12.29
C ILE A 709 13.13 -19.63 -10.92
N LYS A 710 12.03 -20.41 -10.84
CA LYS A 710 11.28 -20.64 -9.59
C LYS A 710 12.14 -21.08 -8.41
N SER A 711 13.27 -21.75 -8.71
CA SER A 711 14.21 -22.30 -7.72
C SER A 711 15.02 -21.25 -6.97
N GLY A 712 15.02 -19.99 -7.44
CA GLY A 712 15.89 -18.91 -6.94
C GLY A 712 17.36 -19.01 -7.37
N LEU A 713 17.84 -20.21 -7.74
CA LEU A 713 19.24 -20.52 -8.03
C LEU A 713 19.86 -19.61 -9.11
N PHE A 714 19.09 -19.25 -10.14
CA PHE A 714 19.51 -18.32 -11.19
C PHE A 714 20.02 -16.98 -10.63
N PHE A 715 19.31 -16.39 -9.65
CA PHE A 715 19.70 -15.12 -9.05
C PHE A 715 20.83 -15.29 -8.02
N VAL A 716 20.87 -16.41 -7.30
CA VAL A 716 21.98 -16.73 -6.39
C VAL A 716 23.30 -16.88 -7.17
N ASP A 717 23.29 -17.61 -8.29
CA ASP A 717 24.45 -17.76 -9.17
C ASP A 717 24.84 -16.44 -9.88
N LEU A 718 23.86 -15.58 -10.21
CA LEU A 718 24.12 -14.26 -10.78
C LEU A 718 24.79 -13.31 -9.77
N VAL A 719 24.35 -13.33 -8.51
CA VAL A 719 25.02 -12.60 -7.41
C VAL A 719 26.44 -13.13 -7.20
N PHE A 720 26.62 -14.45 -7.18
CA PHE A 720 27.94 -15.07 -7.04
C PHE A 720 28.90 -14.65 -8.16
N ALA A 721 28.40 -14.50 -9.39
CA ALA A 721 29.18 -14.01 -10.52
C ALA A 721 29.58 -12.52 -10.41
N ILE A 722 28.87 -11.72 -9.62
CA ILE A 722 29.16 -10.29 -9.41
C ILE A 722 30.07 -10.06 -8.21
N LYS A 723 29.77 -10.67 -7.05
CA LYS A 723 30.63 -10.64 -5.84
C LYS A 723 30.52 -11.97 -5.11
N SER A 724 31.44 -12.88 -5.41
CA SER A 724 31.42 -14.28 -4.93
C SER A 724 31.47 -14.43 -3.41
N SER A 725 32.00 -13.45 -2.68
CA SER A 725 32.07 -13.48 -1.20
C SER A 725 30.72 -13.31 -0.50
N PHE A 726 29.64 -12.99 -1.22
CA PHE A 726 28.31 -12.79 -0.63
C PHE A 726 27.51 -14.08 -0.47
N VAL A 727 27.79 -15.07 -1.32
CA VAL A 727 26.96 -16.28 -1.43
C VAL A 727 27.60 -17.41 -0.65
N ASN A 728 26.96 -17.82 0.45
CA ASN A 728 27.21 -19.13 1.03
C ASN A 728 26.21 -20.16 0.48
N TYR A 729 26.72 -21.13 -0.28
CA TYR A 729 25.91 -22.21 -0.84
C TYR A 729 25.42 -23.21 0.22
N ASP A 730 25.99 -23.24 1.43
CA ASP A 730 25.47 -24.07 2.54
C ASP A 730 24.03 -23.67 2.96
N PHE A 731 23.61 -22.44 2.63
CA PHE A 731 22.27 -21.93 2.91
C PHE A 731 21.28 -22.16 1.75
N VAL A 732 21.77 -22.60 0.59
CA VAL A 732 20.97 -22.78 -0.63
C VAL A 732 20.33 -24.17 -0.62
N GLN A 733 19.01 -24.22 -0.70
CA GLN A 733 18.26 -25.47 -0.64
C GLN A 733 18.03 -26.03 -2.06
N LEU A 734 18.35 -27.31 -2.25
CA LEU A 734 18.31 -27.98 -3.57
C LEU A 734 17.10 -28.91 -3.75
N GLY A 735 16.16 -28.92 -2.81
CA GLY A 735 14.90 -29.65 -2.94
C GLY A 735 13.85 -28.90 -3.76
N ASP A 736 12.81 -29.63 -4.17
CA ASP A 736 11.75 -29.16 -5.07
C ASP A 736 10.49 -28.66 -4.35
N SER A 737 10.53 -28.41 -3.04
CA SER A 737 9.36 -27.90 -2.31
C SER A 737 9.16 -26.39 -2.48
N SER A 738 7.90 -25.96 -2.43
CA SER A 738 7.56 -24.54 -2.51
C SER A 738 8.19 -23.70 -1.40
N GLN A 739 8.50 -24.29 -0.24
CA GLN A 739 9.14 -23.56 0.87
C GLN A 739 10.64 -23.35 0.60
N GLU A 740 11.33 -24.34 0.03
CA GLU A 740 12.74 -24.22 -0.35
C GLU A 740 12.93 -23.18 -1.46
N TYR A 741 12.04 -23.16 -2.45
CA TYR A 741 12.01 -22.11 -3.47
C TYR A 741 11.81 -20.71 -2.87
N MET A 742 10.87 -20.56 -1.93
CA MET A 742 10.65 -19.29 -1.21
C MET A 742 11.87 -18.87 -0.37
N ASN A 743 12.51 -19.81 0.32
CA ASN A 743 13.71 -19.56 1.11
C ASN A 743 14.89 -19.12 0.21
N ASN A 744 15.09 -19.77 -0.94
CA ASN A 744 16.10 -19.38 -1.92
C ASN A 744 15.81 -18.02 -2.56
N ALA A 745 14.55 -17.73 -2.88
CA ALA A 745 14.13 -16.45 -3.44
C ALA A 745 14.33 -15.29 -2.43
N LEU A 746 13.99 -15.50 -1.15
CA LEU A 746 14.26 -14.54 -0.08
C LEU A 746 15.77 -14.33 0.13
N TYR A 747 16.56 -15.40 0.14
CA TYR A 747 18.03 -15.30 0.21
C TYR A 747 18.59 -14.50 -0.97
N ALA A 748 18.17 -14.80 -2.20
CA ALA A 748 18.60 -14.08 -3.40
C ALA A 748 18.26 -12.58 -3.35
N ILE A 749 17.02 -12.21 -3.00
CA ILE A 749 16.60 -10.80 -2.86
C ILE A 749 17.43 -10.08 -1.80
N THR A 750 17.67 -10.75 -0.66
CA THR A 750 18.48 -10.20 0.44
C THR A 750 19.91 -9.94 -0.01
N LEU A 751 20.54 -10.89 -0.70
CA LEU A 751 21.90 -10.73 -1.22
C LEU A 751 21.99 -9.61 -2.28
N CYS A 752 20.98 -9.45 -3.13
CA CYS A 752 20.92 -8.35 -4.07
C CYS A 752 20.79 -6.99 -3.35
N ARG A 753 19.98 -6.89 -2.29
CA ARG A 753 19.92 -5.67 -1.46
C ARG A 753 21.24 -5.37 -0.74
N LYS A 754 21.98 -6.41 -0.30
CA LYS A 754 23.34 -6.29 0.24
C LYS A 754 24.34 -5.76 -0.80
N LEU A 755 24.15 -6.05 -2.08
CA LEU A 755 24.94 -5.50 -3.20
C LEU A 755 24.63 -4.02 -3.53
N GLY A 756 23.59 -3.41 -2.93
CA GLY A 756 23.13 -2.07 -3.31
C GLY A 756 22.01 -2.04 -4.36
N ALA A 757 21.30 -3.16 -4.58
CA ALA A 757 20.19 -3.24 -5.52
C ALA A 757 18.87 -2.77 -4.90
N ASN A 758 18.22 -1.82 -5.56
CA ASN A 758 16.98 -1.25 -5.08
C ASN A 758 15.78 -2.09 -5.53
N ILE A 759 15.54 -3.18 -4.79
CA ILE A 759 14.60 -4.24 -5.19
C ILE A 759 13.32 -4.20 -4.37
N PHE A 760 12.24 -3.77 -5.04
CA PHE A 760 10.86 -3.77 -4.56
C PHE A 760 10.14 -5.12 -4.78
N VAL A 761 10.82 -6.09 -5.37
CA VAL A 761 10.30 -7.43 -5.68
C VAL A 761 10.23 -8.28 -4.40
N ILE A 762 9.19 -9.11 -4.28
CA ILE A 762 9.00 -10.05 -3.17
C ILE A 762 9.31 -11.49 -3.59
N PRO A 763 9.63 -12.42 -2.67
CA PRO A 763 10.05 -13.78 -3.02
C PRO A 763 9.04 -14.54 -3.90
N GLU A 764 7.75 -14.33 -3.66
CA GLU A 764 6.64 -14.91 -4.44
C GLU A 764 6.71 -14.56 -5.92
N ASP A 765 7.22 -13.38 -6.28
CA ASP A 765 7.31 -12.96 -7.69
C ASP A 765 8.45 -13.67 -8.44
N ILE A 766 9.44 -14.22 -7.72
CA ILE A 766 10.45 -15.12 -8.28
C ILE A 766 9.88 -16.53 -8.43
N VAL A 767 9.21 -17.05 -7.40
CA VAL A 767 8.62 -18.41 -7.43
C VAL A 767 7.48 -18.53 -8.45
N GLU A 768 6.68 -17.47 -8.62
CA GLU A 768 5.64 -17.36 -9.66
C GLU A 768 6.18 -16.83 -11.01
N VAL A 769 7.49 -16.64 -11.15
CA VAL A 769 8.21 -16.26 -12.38
C VAL A 769 7.57 -15.05 -13.09
N LYS A 770 7.42 -13.92 -12.39
CA LYS A 770 6.80 -12.68 -12.91
C LYS A 770 7.78 -11.90 -13.81
N PRO A 771 7.68 -11.97 -15.16
CA PRO A 771 8.81 -11.56 -16.02
C PRO A 771 9.19 -10.07 -15.89
N LYS A 772 8.18 -9.22 -15.64
CA LYS A 772 8.34 -7.80 -15.31
C LYS A 772 9.27 -7.57 -14.10
N MET A 773 8.97 -8.24 -12.98
CA MET A 773 9.73 -8.09 -11.74
C MET A 773 11.13 -8.70 -11.85
N LEU A 774 11.25 -9.81 -12.59
CA LEU A 774 12.56 -10.43 -12.84
C LEU A 774 13.49 -9.53 -13.67
N LEU A 775 12.93 -8.75 -14.60
CA LEU A 775 13.69 -7.80 -15.42
C LEU A 775 14.30 -6.66 -14.59
N THR A 776 13.61 -6.19 -13.55
CA THR A 776 14.16 -5.12 -12.68
C THR A 776 15.33 -5.62 -11.84
N ILE A 777 15.27 -6.86 -11.32
CA ILE A 777 16.40 -7.47 -10.60
C ILE A 777 17.64 -7.55 -11.51
N ILE A 778 17.50 -8.05 -12.75
CA ILE A 778 18.64 -8.11 -13.68
C ILE A 778 19.18 -6.71 -13.98
N GLY A 779 18.32 -5.72 -14.25
CA GLY A 779 18.77 -4.37 -14.54
C GLY A 779 19.49 -3.68 -13.38
N GLU A 780 19.02 -3.86 -12.15
CA GLU A 780 19.71 -3.34 -10.96
C GLU A 780 21.06 -4.03 -10.73
N LEU A 781 21.16 -5.34 -10.95
CA LEU A 781 22.43 -6.06 -10.90
C LEU A 781 23.39 -5.64 -12.03
N MET A 782 22.89 -5.34 -13.23
CA MET A 782 23.69 -4.74 -14.32
C MET A 782 24.22 -3.35 -13.96
N ARG A 783 23.37 -2.50 -13.33
CA ARG A 783 23.74 -1.18 -12.83
C ARG A 783 24.91 -1.27 -11.84
N ILE A 784 24.80 -2.13 -10.84
CA ILE A 784 25.81 -2.32 -9.79
C ILE A 784 27.10 -2.91 -10.36
N HIS A 785 27.01 -3.97 -11.17
CA HIS A 785 28.20 -4.59 -11.76
C HIS A 785 29.04 -3.59 -12.58
N LYS A 786 28.39 -2.59 -13.21
CA LYS A 786 29.06 -1.49 -13.94
C LYS A 786 29.49 -0.30 -13.05
N GLN A 787 29.00 -0.21 -11.81
CA GLN A 787 29.51 0.72 -10.79
C GLN A 787 30.71 0.14 -10.02
N LEU A 788 30.80 -1.19 -9.90
CA LEU A 788 31.93 -1.91 -9.28
C LEU A 788 33.13 -2.13 -10.24
N ASN A 789 32.93 -2.03 -11.56
CA ASN A 789 33.94 -2.26 -12.61
C ASN A 789 33.81 -1.23 -13.74
#